data_AF-A0A349IQZ1-F1
#
_entry.id   AF-A0A349IQZ1-F1
#
_cell.length_a   1.000
_cell.length_b   1.000
_cell.length_c   1.000
_cell.angle_alpha   90.00
_cell.angle_beta   90.00
_cell.angle_gamma   90.00
#
_symmetry.space_group_name_H-M   'P 1'
#
loop_
_entity.id
_entity.type
_entity.pdbx_description
1 polymer ?
#
loop_
_entity_poly.entity_id
_entity_poly.type
_entity_poly.pdbx_seq_one_letter_code
_entity_poly.pdbx_strand_id
1 'polypeptide(L)'
;MKNFFTILVLILLLSPQVLLAADFDPNFIISDEEMQNYQSMTRSDIQAFLEEKGGYISNYHALDWEGTTRKASDIIYRAAQESKINPKYLLVKLQKEQSLVTAPDPTDKQLDWATGYGVCDSCSMSDPDIQKYKGFGIQVDRAAGIMRWYYEHMYAENWIKRANVTYTIDDTQVTPTSNATGFLYSYTPHLHGNENFWNLWQRWFDQIYPDGTLAKTTNDPSVYLIQGGKKRKFENMTSLLTRYNPNMIVTIPASELARYENIGTISLPNYAIVKEQGSYYLLDYDYKRPFASYDVVRQLGYNPDEVIDVTASDLNSYTFGSTITAEQSNPLGRVVRISETKELFYIQGNMYYPIYDEIIAKINFPNLTIEKAHFEDFDTLSLGDPILLKDGTLFGVKEHNKIYVVEKGKKRHIASEEIFEGLGYNWSNVVWLNQFAGMAHDTGTPMSIKPETSNTSDDTTLISTDSTANNTASEETDPKETNSTNPVDYMVKTSVTELSYVGPQFETNMETYLVADYSTQEILAGKNIDFERPMASLTKVMTGYQLLLDGINLNQSTTYDPNQHKASYHTYRIAAGERVLNQDLMYAMLVSSLNTPSRMLVNTNSNQEDAFIARMNNQAKNWGLSHTTFADTSGLDVKNVTTARDYLTIFSKASNDTTMHTYLGATSYTYTELTDLDGKPDHADTNSNYLMAKTGLPYTVIASKTGFLYEAGTCLAMRVKRNNDGKEFVIIAMGNPDFGKNTRFNEFEMLSNWAMQTL
;
A
#
# COMPACT_ATOMS: atom_id res chain seq x y z
N MET A 1 -35.51 49.49 11.06
CA MET A 1 -34.23 48.98 11.60
C MET A 1 -34.29 47.47 11.52
N LYS A 2 -33.60 46.88 10.53
CA LYS A 2 -33.58 45.44 10.26
C LYS A 2 -32.37 44.84 10.98
N ASN A 3 -32.60 43.93 11.93
CA ASN A 3 -31.54 43.19 12.62
C ASN A 3 -31.20 41.93 11.80
N PHE A 4 -29.97 41.87 11.31
CA PHE A 4 -29.35 40.68 10.75
C PHE A 4 -28.93 39.74 11.90
N PHE A 5 -29.34 38.48 11.84
CA PHE A 5 -28.84 37.41 12.70
C PHE A 5 -27.80 36.63 11.88
N THR A 6 -26.52 36.79 12.22
CA THR A 6 -25.42 36.07 11.59
C THR A 6 -25.26 34.73 12.30
N ILE A 7 -25.54 33.63 11.61
CA ILE A 7 -25.25 32.26 12.07
C ILE A 7 -23.76 31.99 11.79
N LEU A 8 -22.95 31.88 12.85
CA LEU A 8 -21.56 31.46 12.77
C LEU A 8 -21.53 29.92 12.73
N VAL A 9 -21.27 29.34 11.55
CA VAL A 9 -21.02 27.91 11.41
C VAL A 9 -19.57 27.65 11.83
N LEU A 10 -19.40 27.01 12.99
CA LEU A 10 -18.11 26.56 13.49
C LEU A 10 -17.69 25.31 12.71
N ILE A 11 -16.83 25.47 11.71
CA ILE A 11 -16.19 24.35 11.00
C ILE A 11 -15.12 23.80 11.95
N LEU A 12 -15.40 22.63 12.55
CA LEU A 12 -14.40 21.80 13.19
C LEU A 12 -13.43 21.30 12.12
N LEU A 13 -12.28 21.98 12.02
CA LEU A 13 -11.11 21.48 11.30
C LEU A 13 -10.62 20.23 12.02
N LEU A 14 -11.02 19.05 11.54
CA LEU A 14 -10.32 17.81 11.82
C LEU A 14 -8.96 17.89 11.12
N SER A 15 -7.96 18.32 11.86
CA SER A 15 -6.56 18.18 11.47
C SER A 15 -6.27 16.69 11.21
N PRO A 16 -5.58 16.32 10.12
CA PRO A 16 -5.11 14.96 9.95
C PRO A 16 -4.27 14.60 11.17
N GLN A 17 -4.65 13.53 11.87
CA GLN A 17 -3.80 12.98 12.91
C GLN A 17 -2.55 12.45 12.22
N VAL A 18 -1.50 13.27 12.24
CA VAL A 18 -0.13 12.81 12.05
C VAL A 18 0.08 11.73 13.12
N LEU A 19 0.48 10.52 12.70
CA LEU A 19 1.03 9.53 13.65
C LEU A 19 2.16 10.24 14.40
N LEU A 20 1.92 10.57 15.66
CA LEU A 20 2.95 11.11 16.52
C LEU A 20 4.06 10.06 16.58
N ALA A 21 5.28 10.45 16.24
CA ALA A 21 6.45 9.70 16.67
C ALA A 21 6.34 9.54 18.20
N ALA A 22 6.75 8.39 18.74
CA ALA A 22 6.85 8.25 20.19
C ALA A 22 7.68 9.43 20.73
N ASP A 23 7.28 10.04 21.84
CA ASP A 23 8.11 11.07 22.47
C ASP A 23 9.30 10.40 23.17
N PHE A 24 10.44 11.10 23.25
CA PHE A 24 11.62 10.60 23.97
C PHE A 24 11.29 10.43 25.48
N ASP A 25 11.29 9.19 25.96
CA ASP A 25 11.19 8.89 27.40
C ASP A 25 12.58 8.75 28.02
N PRO A 26 13.02 9.70 28.87
CA PRO A 26 14.34 9.61 29.49
C PRO A 26 14.49 8.41 30.44
N ASN A 27 13.38 7.83 30.92
CA ASN A 27 13.38 6.66 31.80
C ASN A 27 13.52 5.34 31.03
N PHE A 28 13.34 5.35 29.70
CA PHE A 28 13.44 4.15 28.88
C PHE A 28 13.99 4.44 27.48
N ILE A 29 15.28 4.14 27.29
CA ILE A 29 15.97 4.33 26.00
C ILE A 29 16.04 3.01 25.21
N ILE A 30 16.47 1.93 25.87
CA ILE A 30 16.67 0.60 25.27
C ILE A 30 16.53 -0.48 26.35
N SER A 31 16.00 -1.65 26.00
CA SER A 31 15.88 -2.77 26.95
C SER A 31 17.18 -3.57 27.12
N ASP A 32 17.28 -4.34 28.20
CA ASP A 32 18.42 -5.24 28.46
C ASP A 32 18.50 -6.38 27.43
N GLU A 33 17.34 -6.88 26.97
CA GLU A 33 17.23 -7.89 25.91
C GLU A 33 17.76 -7.33 24.59
N GLU A 34 17.33 -6.13 24.22
CA GLU A 34 17.72 -5.50 22.97
C GLU A 34 19.21 -5.14 22.97
N MET A 35 19.76 -4.61 24.07
CA MET A 35 21.20 -4.33 24.20
C MET A 35 22.07 -5.60 24.12
N GLN A 36 21.56 -6.74 24.61
CA GLN A 36 22.31 -8.00 24.62
C GLN A 36 21.99 -8.92 23.44
N ASN A 37 21.12 -8.52 22.51
CA ASN A 37 20.80 -9.29 21.31
C ASN A 37 21.95 -9.22 20.29
N TYR A 38 23.05 -9.87 20.59
CA TYR A 38 24.26 -9.89 19.75
C TYR A 38 24.05 -10.63 18.42
N GLN A 39 22.97 -11.39 18.26
CA GLN A 39 22.63 -12.11 17.04
C GLN A 39 21.71 -11.30 16.12
N SER A 40 21.35 -10.06 16.48
CA SER A 40 20.36 -9.26 15.76
C SER A 40 20.77 -8.82 14.35
N MET A 41 22.03 -9.01 13.97
CA MET A 41 22.55 -8.78 12.63
C MET A 41 23.67 -9.79 12.33
N THR A 42 23.63 -10.41 11.16
CA THR A 42 24.74 -11.17 10.60
C THR A 42 25.85 -10.24 10.10
N ARG A 43 27.03 -10.80 9.77
CA ARG A 43 28.10 -10.04 9.12
C ARG A 43 27.64 -9.39 7.81
N SER A 44 26.80 -10.10 7.05
CA SER A 44 26.25 -9.60 5.78
C SER A 44 25.26 -8.47 6.01
N ASP A 45 24.40 -8.56 7.03
CA ASP A 45 23.42 -7.52 7.36
C ASP A 45 24.13 -6.21 7.76
N ILE A 46 25.21 -6.31 8.54
CA ILE A 46 26.02 -5.15 8.92
C ILE A 46 26.67 -4.54 7.68
N GLN A 47 27.19 -5.37 6.77
CA GLN A 47 27.78 -4.88 5.52
C GLN A 47 26.76 -4.16 4.64
N ALA A 48 25.58 -4.77 4.43
CA ALA A 48 24.50 -4.20 3.65
C ALA A 48 24.01 -2.88 4.25
N PHE A 49 23.86 -2.82 5.57
CA PHE A 49 23.50 -1.58 6.27
C PHE A 49 24.52 -0.46 6.03
N LEU A 50 25.83 -0.75 6.10
CA LEU A 50 26.85 0.25 5.84
C LEU A 50 26.86 0.72 4.37
N GLU A 51 26.65 -0.19 3.42
CA GLU A 51 26.52 0.12 1.99
C GLU A 51 25.29 1.00 1.70
N GLU A 52 24.14 0.68 2.31
CA GLU A 52 22.90 1.48 2.21
C GLU A 52 23.09 2.90 2.73
N LYS A 53 23.80 3.07 3.86
CA LYS A 53 24.08 4.40 4.42
C LYS A 53 25.13 5.19 3.62
N GLY A 54 25.84 4.54 2.69
CA GLY A 54 26.74 5.18 1.73
C GLY A 54 27.99 5.82 2.35
N GLY A 55 28.29 5.58 3.63
CA GLY A 55 29.46 6.14 4.30
C GLY A 55 30.76 5.42 3.92
N TYR A 56 31.88 6.11 4.13
CA TYR A 56 33.24 5.63 3.87
C TYR A 56 33.53 4.27 4.49
N ILE A 57 33.01 4.02 5.69
CA ILE A 57 33.31 2.79 6.43
C ILE A 57 32.72 1.53 5.79
N SER A 58 31.80 1.65 4.82
CA SER A 58 31.27 0.51 4.06
C SER A 58 32.34 -0.27 3.31
N ASN A 59 33.40 0.38 2.85
CA ASN A 59 34.53 -0.23 2.13
C ASN A 59 35.84 -0.20 2.94
N TYR A 60 35.81 0.39 4.13
CA TYR A 60 36.99 0.59 4.96
C TYR A 60 37.51 -0.71 5.58
N HIS A 61 38.83 -0.81 5.66
CA HIS A 61 39.54 -1.88 6.32
C HIS A 61 40.46 -1.30 7.40
N ALA A 62 40.44 -1.91 8.59
CA ALA A 62 41.26 -1.50 9.72
C ALA A 62 41.81 -2.72 10.46
N LEU A 63 42.82 -2.50 11.30
CA LEU A 63 43.24 -3.48 12.29
C LEU A 63 42.13 -3.66 13.31
N ASP A 64 41.74 -4.90 13.58
CA ASP A 64 40.93 -5.27 14.75
C ASP A 64 41.76 -5.23 16.05
N TRP A 65 41.14 -5.55 17.19
CA TRP A 65 41.83 -5.56 18.48
C TRP A 65 42.92 -6.65 18.59
N GLU A 66 42.88 -7.67 17.72
CA GLU A 66 43.89 -8.73 17.60
C GLU A 66 45.05 -8.33 16.66
N GLY A 67 44.97 -7.16 16.01
CA GLY A 67 45.95 -6.70 15.05
C GLY A 67 45.81 -7.31 13.64
N THR A 68 44.64 -7.85 13.30
CA THR A 68 44.32 -8.38 11.97
C THR A 68 43.55 -7.36 11.14
N THR A 69 43.99 -7.11 9.90
CA THR A 69 43.25 -6.23 8.98
C THR A 69 41.94 -6.88 8.54
N ARG A 70 40.81 -6.21 8.79
CA ARG A 70 39.46 -6.68 8.48
C ARG A 70 38.60 -5.54 7.94
N LYS A 71 37.55 -5.89 7.22
CA LYS A 71 36.50 -4.94 6.82
C LYS A 71 35.77 -4.43 8.06
N ALA A 72 35.33 -3.17 8.05
CA ALA A 72 34.65 -2.56 9.20
C ALA A 72 33.43 -3.37 9.69
N SER A 73 32.65 -3.95 8.76
CA SER A 73 31.53 -4.84 9.09
C SER A 73 31.93 -6.09 9.86
N ASP A 74 33.06 -6.71 9.54
CA ASP A 74 33.58 -7.87 10.28
C ASP A 74 34.07 -7.47 11.68
N ILE A 75 34.72 -6.31 11.80
CA ILE A 75 35.15 -5.77 13.09
C ILE A 75 33.93 -5.55 14.01
N ILE A 76 32.89 -4.89 13.50
CA ILE A 76 31.63 -4.64 14.25
C ILE A 76 30.97 -5.96 14.65
N TYR A 77 30.84 -6.89 13.71
CA TYR A 77 30.26 -8.22 13.96
C TYR A 77 31.01 -8.95 15.08
N ARG A 78 32.34 -9.03 14.99
CA ARG A 78 33.16 -9.74 15.98
C ARG A 78 33.07 -9.12 17.37
N ALA A 79 33.20 -7.81 17.48
CA ALA A 79 33.08 -7.11 18.77
C ALA A 79 31.71 -7.38 19.42
N ALA A 80 30.64 -7.37 18.62
CA ALA A 80 29.30 -7.73 19.06
C ALA A 80 29.20 -9.17 19.56
N GLN A 81 29.71 -10.15 18.79
CA GLN A 81 29.69 -11.57 19.17
C GLN A 81 30.49 -11.83 20.46
N GLU A 82 31.71 -11.33 20.54
CA GLU A 82 32.64 -11.59 21.63
C GLU A 82 32.16 -10.96 22.95
N SER A 83 31.64 -9.73 22.87
CA SER A 83 31.09 -9.03 24.04
C SER A 83 29.63 -9.40 24.33
N LYS A 84 28.98 -10.19 23.48
CA LYS A 84 27.53 -10.46 23.53
C LYS A 84 26.70 -9.17 23.62
N ILE A 85 27.02 -8.19 22.80
CA ILE A 85 26.31 -6.90 22.70
C ILE A 85 25.74 -6.72 21.30
N ASN A 86 24.60 -6.05 21.19
CA ASN A 86 23.88 -5.85 19.95
C ASN A 86 24.71 -5.05 18.91
N PRO A 87 24.92 -5.55 17.68
CA PRO A 87 25.64 -4.83 16.64
C PRO A 87 24.98 -3.51 16.21
N LYS A 88 23.64 -3.39 16.29
CA LYS A 88 22.89 -2.14 16.06
C LYS A 88 23.33 -1.03 17.02
N TYR A 89 23.65 -1.36 18.28
CA TYR A 89 24.17 -0.39 19.24
C TYR A 89 25.52 0.18 18.80
N LEU A 90 26.42 -0.66 18.29
CA LEU A 90 27.72 -0.23 17.78
C LEU A 90 27.56 0.70 16.56
N LEU A 91 26.62 0.39 15.66
CA LEU A 91 26.30 1.25 14.52
C LEU A 91 25.77 2.61 14.98
N VAL A 92 24.82 2.67 15.92
CA VAL A 92 24.34 3.94 16.49
C VAL A 92 25.47 4.70 17.17
N LYS A 93 26.36 4.03 17.90
CA LYS A 93 27.51 4.67 18.55
C LYS A 93 28.47 5.29 17.54
N LEU A 94 28.88 4.56 16.51
CA LEU A 94 29.75 5.07 15.45
C LEU A 94 29.17 6.34 14.79
N GLN A 95 27.85 6.37 14.63
CA GLN A 95 27.16 7.55 14.10
C GLN A 95 27.08 8.70 15.10
N LYS A 96 26.59 8.43 16.31
CA LYS A 96 26.37 9.45 17.33
C LYS A 96 27.68 10.16 17.68
N GLU A 97 28.77 9.40 17.78
CA GLU A 97 30.05 9.90 18.29
C GLU A 97 30.89 10.58 17.22
N GLN A 98 30.93 10.03 15.99
CA GLN A 98 31.82 10.52 14.93
C GLN A 98 31.16 10.61 13.54
N SER A 99 29.85 10.38 13.43
CA SER A 99 29.08 10.35 12.17
C SER A 99 29.61 9.35 11.13
N LEU A 100 30.36 8.33 11.56
CA LEU A 100 31.16 7.48 10.68
C LEU A 100 30.34 6.60 9.73
N VAL A 101 29.11 6.24 10.10
CA VAL A 101 28.26 5.36 9.30
C VAL A 101 27.79 6.06 8.02
N THR A 102 27.57 7.37 8.07
CA THR A 102 27.08 8.16 6.91
C THR A 102 28.15 9.10 6.31
N ALA A 103 29.29 9.30 6.97
CA ALA A 103 30.32 10.24 6.50
C ALA A 103 31.02 9.72 5.23
N PRO A 104 31.03 10.46 4.11
CA PRO A 104 31.69 10.03 2.88
C PRO A 104 33.22 10.16 2.94
N ASP A 105 33.74 11.08 3.77
CA ASP A 105 35.17 11.37 3.92
C ASP A 105 35.53 11.69 5.39
N PRO A 106 35.65 10.67 6.27
CA PRO A 106 35.97 10.86 7.67
C PRO A 106 37.46 11.16 7.87
N THR A 107 37.75 12.08 8.78
CA THR A 107 39.13 12.37 9.19
C THR A 107 39.77 11.18 9.91
N ASP A 108 41.10 11.08 9.87
CA ASP A 108 41.85 10.08 10.66
C ASP A 108 41.47 10.14 12.15
N LYS A 109 41.23 11.34 12.68
CA LYS A 109 40.76 11.54 14.06
C LYS A 109 39.44 10.83 14.32
N GLN A 110 38.47 10.94 13.40
CA GLN A 110 37.18 10.27 13.54
C GLN A 110 37.37 8.75 13.55
N LEU A 111 38.22 8.20 12.68
CA LEU A 111 38.50 6.76 12.63
C LEU A 111 39.28 6.28 13.87
N ASP A 112 40.23 7.07 14.35
CA ASP A 112 41.07 6.77 15.52
C ASP A 112 40.28 6.79 16.84
N TRP A 113 39.21 7.59 16.92
CA TRP A 113 38.36 7.76 18.11
C TRP A 113 36.89 7.50 17.80
N ALA A 114 36.65 6.46 17.01
CA ALA A 114 35.37 6.13 16.36
C ALA A 114 34.14 6.06 17.29
N THR A 115 34.32 5.71 18.56
CA THR A 115 33.23 5.59 19.55
C THR A 115 33.42 6.52 20.75
N GLY A 116 34.44 7.39 20.70
CA GLY A 116 34.85 8.28 21.78
C GLY A 116 35.38 7.55 23.03
N TYR A 117 35.62 6.24 22.96
CA TYR A 117 36.02 5.46 24.12
C TYR A 117 37.37 5.96 24.68
N GLY A 118 37.37 6.27 25.98
CA GLY A 118 38.55 6.76 26.69
C GLY A 118 38.75 8.28 26.62
N VAL A 119 37.90 9.03 25.91
CA VAL A 119 37.98 10.50 25.82
C VAL A 119 36.87 11.12 26.65
N CYS A 120 37.24 11.72 27.79
CA CYS A 120 36.32 12.52 28.62
C CYS A 120 36.20 13.97 28.10
N ASP A 121 35.18 14.72 28.54
CA ASP A 121 34.92 16.10 28.10
C ASP A 121 36.11 17.06 28.29
N SER A 122 36.96 16.81 29.29
CA SER A 122 38.17 17.59 29.57
C SER A 122 39.47 16.92 29.13
N CYS A 123 39.41 15.76 28.49
CA CYS A 123 40.58 14.95 28.14
C CYS A 123 41.20 15.40 26.79
N SER A 124 42.54 15.44 26.71
CA SER A 124 43.23 15.63 25.44
C SER A 124 43.41 14.30 24.71
N MET A 125 43.07 14.26 23.42
CA MET A 125 43.33 13.09 22.56
C MET A 125 44.83 12.79 22.35
N SER A 126 45.72 13.67 22.82
CA SER A 126 47.17 13.46 22.84
C SER A 126 47.68 12.87 24.16
N ASP A 127 46.81 12.59 25.12
CA ASP A 127 47.20 12.04 26.42
C ASP A 127 47.81 10.63 26.22
N PRO A 128 49.05 10.37 26.71
CA PRO A 128 49.71 9.07 26.60
C PRO A 128 48.87 7.90 27.15
N ASP A 129 48.08 8.12 28.20
CA ASP A 129 47.37 7.06 28.92
C ASP A 129 46.20 6.47 28.11
N ILE A 130 45.66 7.25 27.17
CA ILE A 130 44.53 6.85 26.33
C ILE A 130 44.98 6.38 24.94
N GLN A 131 46.24 6.58 24.53
CA GLN A 131 46.73 6.19 23.20
C GLN A 131 46.56 4.70 22.91
N LYS A 132 46.53 3.85 23.94
CA LYS A 132 46.23 2.42 23.81
C LYS A 132 44.82 2.10 23.28
N TYR A 133 43.92 3.08 23.29
CA TYR A 133 42.56 2.97 22.76
C TYR A 133 42.42 3.52 21.35
N LYS A 134 43.48 4.08 20.79
CA LYS A 134 43.48 4.68 19.45
C LYS A 134 43.31 3.62 18.36
N GLY A 135 42.39 3.87 17.42
CA GLY A 135 42.19 3.07 16.21
C GLY A 135 40.79 2.46 16.13
N PHE A 136 40.23 2.40 14.91
CA PHE A 136 38.85 1.99 14.66
C PHE A 136 38.48 0.64 15.31
N GLY A 137 39.28 -0.40 15.11
CA GLY A 137 38.99 -1.72 15.66
C GLY A 137 39.02 -1.78 17.18
N ILE A 138 39.95 -1.06 17.81
CA ILE A 138 40.03 -0.97 19.28
C ILE A 138 38.85 -0.17 19.84
N GLN A 139 38.47 0.93 19.20
CA GLN A 139 37.32 1.74 19.60
C GLN A 139 36.00 0.97 19.55
N VAL A 140 35.78 0.18 18.48
CA VAL A 140 34.57 -0.65 18.33
C VAL A 140 34.56 -1.78 19.38
N ASP A 141 35.68 -2.47 19.59
CA ASP A 141 35.83 -3.50 20.61
C ASP A 141 35.52 -2.96 22.02
N ARG A 142 36.15 -1.85 22.41
CA ARG A 142 35.99 -1.26 23.75
C ARG A 142 34.57 -0.73 23.98
N ALA A 143 33.90 -0.22 22.95
CA ALA A 143 32.52 0.22 23.06
C ALA A 143 31.54 -0.94 23.31
N ALA A 144 31.80 -2.13 22.75
CA ALA A 144 31.05 -3.35 23.06
C ALA A 144 31.42 -3.87 24.46
N GLY A 145 32.72 -3.97 24.73
CA GLY A 145 33.26 -4.53 25.96
C GLY A 145 32.82 -3.78 27.21
N ILE A 146 32.73 -2.45 27.17
CA ILE A 146 32.31 -1.66 28.34
C ILE A 146 30.86 -1.93 28.73
N MET A 147 29.97 -2.14 27.77
CA MET A 147 28.57 -2.49 28.05
C MET A 147 28.47 -3.86 28.70
N ARG A 148 29.23 -4.85 28.19
CA ARG A 148 29.34 -6.18 28.83
C ARG A 148 29.90 -6.08 30.24
N TRP A 149 30.96 -5.28 30.42
CA TRP A 149 31.58 -5.07 31.73
C TRP A 149 30.60 -4.44 32.73
N TYR A 150 29.77 -3.48 32.31
CA TYR A 150 28.72 -2.91 33.17
C TYR A 150 27.72 -3.96 33.65
N TYR A 151 27.25 -4.86 32.76
CA TYR A 151 26.37 -5.96 33.18
C TYR A 151 27.01 -6.84 34.26
N GLU A 152 28.31 -7.07 34.17
CA GLU A 152 29.06 -7.92 35.10
C GLU A 152 29.39 -7.23 36.43
N HIS A 153 29.47 -5.89 36.45
CA HIS A 153 30.00 -5.12 37.59
C HIS A 153 29.01 -4.13 38.23
N MET A 154 27.77 -3.98 37.72
CA MET A 154 26.80 -2.97 38.21
C MET A 154 26.43 -3.05 39.70
N TYR A 155 26.70 -4.19 40.35
CA TYR A 155 26.52 -4.35 41.80
C TYR A 155 27.81 -4.18 42.61
N ALA A 156 28.98 -4.30 41.98
CA ALA A 156 30.28 -4.07 42.60
C ALA A 156 30.66 -2.57 42.56
N GLU A 157 30.21 -1.86 41.54
CA GLU A 157 30.63 -0.50 41.23
C GLU A 157 29.47 0.49 41.36
N ASN A 158 29.47 1.27 42.44
CA ASN A 158 28.33 2.11 42.82
C ASN A 158 28.04 3.29 41.86
N TRP A 159 29.00 3.65 41.02
CA TRP A 159 28.87 4.74 40.05
C TRP A 159 28.13 4.30 38.77
N ILE A 160 27.99 2.99 38.53
CA ILE A 160 27.21 2.45 37.42
C ILE A 160 25.72 2.65 37.72
N LYS A 161 25.04 3.38 36.85
CA LYS A 161 23.60 3.61 36.92
C LYS A 161 22.85 2.37 36.44
N ARG A 162 21.74 2.03 37.09
CA ARG A 162 21.00 0.76 36.87
C ARG A 162 19.49 0.94 36.97
N ALA A 163 18.75 -0.11 36.62
CA ALA A 163 17.29 -0.08 36.65
C ALA A 163 16.75 0.21 38.06
N ASN A 164 15.59 0.87 38.12
CA ASN A 164 14.79 1.10 39.32
C ASN A 164 15.48 1.94 40.42
N VAL A 165 16.50 2.72 40.06
CA VAL A 165 17.15 3.69 40.94
C VAL A 165 17.04 5.08 40.30
N THR A 166 16.67 6.09 41.08
CA THR A 166 16.54 7.47 40.58
C THR A 166 17.88 8.19 40.60
N TYR A 167 18.23 8.82 39.49
CA TYR A 167 19.43 9.63 39.31
C TYR A 167 19.05 11.04 38.86
N THR A 168 19.90 12.03 39.19
CA THR A 168 19.78 13.38 38.63
C THR A 168 20.67 13.49 37.40
N ILE A 169 20.08 13.74 36.23
CA ILE A 169 20.75 13.90 34.93
C ILE A 169 20.27 15.22 34.33
N ASP A 170 21.18 16.16 34.04
CA ASP A 170 20.85 17.50 33.54
C ASP A 170 19.65 18.14 34.27
N ASP A 171 19.74 18.22 35.61
CA ASP A 171 18.70 18.74 36.52
C ASP A 171 17.33 18.03 36.48
N THR A 172 17.24 16.88 35.82
CA THR A 172 16.02 16.06 35.70
C THR A 172 16.16 14.76 36.48
N GLN A 173 15.11 14.36 37.20
CA GLN A 173 15.07 13.06 37.86
C GLN A 173 14.74 11.98 36.84
N VAL A 174 15.65 11.02 36.66
CA VAL A 174 15.50 9.89 35.74
C VAL A 174 15.56 8.60 36.53
N THR A 175 14.57 7.73 36.35
CA THR A 175 14.53 6.39 36.93
C THR A 175 14.57 5.37 35.79
N PRO A 176 15.76 4.90 35.38
CA PRO A 176 15.87 3.92 34.29
C PRO A 176 15.03 2.69 34.57
N THR A 177 14.24 2.23 33.60
CA THR A 177 13.42 1.02 33.73
C THR A 177 14.15 -0.26 33.28
N SER A 178 15.33 -0.12 32.65
CA SER A 178 16.25 -1.21 32.29
C SER A 178 17.69 -0.88 32.70
N ASN A 179 18.54 -1.91 32.87
CA ASN A 179 19.95 -1.67 33.19
C ASN A 179 20.69 -1.05 32.02
N ALA A 180 20.38 -1.45 30.79
CA ALA A 180 20.91 -0.88 29.57
C ALA A 180 20.64 0.64 29.47
N THR A 181 19.44 1.10 29.81
CA THR A 181 19.14 2.54 29.88
C THR A 181 20.03 3.22 30.93
N GLY A 182 20.21 2.60 32.10
CA GLY A 182 21.15 3.07 33.12
C GLY A 182 22.60 3.12 32.61
N PHE A 183 23.05 2.12 31.88
CA PHE A 183 24.40 2.03 31.33
C PHE A 183 24.68 3.11 30.29
N LEU A 184 23.70 3.45 29.46
CA LEU A 184 23.81 4.59 28.55
C LEU A 184 24.02 5.91 29.30
N TYR A 185 23.34 6.13 30.43
CA TYR A 185 23.61 7.29 31.30
C TYR A 185 24.90 7.16 32.13
N SER A 186 25.43 5.95 32.31
CA SER A 186 26.74 5.73 32.93
C SER A 186 27.85 6.15 31.99
N TYR A 187 27.68 5.86 30.69
CA TYR A 187 28.62 6.23 29.64
C TYR A 187 28.48 7.69 29.20
N THR A 188 27.25 8.15 28.93
CA THR A 188 26.92 9.52 28.52
C THR A 188 26.00 10.15 29.57
N PRO A 189 26.52 10.89 30.57
CA PRO A 189 25.71 11.42 31.66
C PRO A 189 24.89 12.67 31.28
N HIS A 190 24.29 12.69 30.09
CA HIS A 190 23.51 13.82 29.55
C HIS A 190 22.22 13.33 28.88
N LEU A 191 21.11 14.04 29.07
CA LEU A 191 19.82 13.77 28.43
C LEU A 191 19.94 13.91 26.91
N HIS A 192 20.48 15.04 26.43
CA HIS A 192 20.54 15.32 24.99
C HIS A 192 21.37 14.27 24.21
N GLY A 193 22.47 13.81 24.79
CA GLY A 193 23.28 12.75 24.18
C GLY A 193 22.54 11.41 24.09
N ASN A 194 21.66 11.12 25.04
CA ASN A 194 20.85 9.91 25.07
C ASN A 194 19.60 10.03 24.19
N GLU A 195 19.01 11.21 24.09
CA GLU A 195 17.98 11.56 23.12
C GLU A 195 18.50 11.39 21.68
N ASN A 196 19.73 11.82 21.39
CA ASN A 196 20.35 11.60 20.08
C ASN A 196 20.57 10.11 19.78
N PHE A 197 20.98 9.31 20.78
CA PHE A 197 21.08 7.87 20.63
C PHE A 197 19.70 7.27 20.33
N TRP A 198 18.69 7.63 21.12
CA TRP A 198 17.32 7.15 20.98
C TRP A 198 16.77 7.53 19.60
N ASN A 199 16.94 8.78 19.15
CA ASN A 199 16.51 9.25 17.84
C ASN A 199 17.16 8.47 16.69
N LEU A 200 18.47 8.20 16.76
CA LEU A 200 19.17 7.41 15.75
C LEU A 200 18.72 5.95 15.77
N TRP A 201 18.54 5.38 16.97
CA TRP A 201 18.02 4.04 17.15
C TRP A 201 16.62 3.90 16.54
N GLN A 202 15.72 4.83 16.86
CA GLN A 202 14.38 4.85 16.28
C GLN A 202 14.45 5.05 14.76
N ARG A 203 15.28 5.99 14.28
CA ARG A 203 15.41 6.27 12.85
C ARG A 203 15.90 5.09 12.03
N TRP A 204 16.77 4.25 12.59
CA TRP A 204 17.44 3.18 11.85
C TRP A 204 16.88 1.80 12.10
N PHE A 205 16.26 1.59 13.25
CA PHE A 205 15.90 0.25 13.70
C PHE A 205 14.48 0.16 14.29
N ASP A 206 13.66 1.22 14.22
CA ASP A 206 12.27 1.18 14.69
C ASP A 206 11.37 0.31 13.81
N GLN A 207 10.65 -0.60 14.46
CA GLN A 207 9.63 -1.46 13.88
C GLN A 207 8.26 -1.04 14.44
N ILE A 208 7.44 -0.42 13.59
CA ILE A 208 6.05 -0.09 13.92
C ILE A 208 5.17 -1.26 13.51
N TYR A 209 4.39 -1.79 14.46
CA TYR A 209 3.43 -2.85 14.21
C TYR A 209 2.10 -2.25 13.75
N PRO A 210 1.48 -2.78 12.68
CA PRO A 210 0.21 -2.27 12.19
C PRO A 210 -0.94 -2.52 13.18
N ASP A 211 -2.00 -1.73 13.07
CA ASP A 211 -3.24 -2.00 13.81
C ASP A 211 -3.73 -3.44 13.54
N GLY A 212 -4.16 -4.11 14.62
CA GLY A 212 -4.60 -5.51 14.60
C GLY A 212 -3.50 -6.53 14.94
N THR A 213 -2.24 -6.11 15.11
CA THR A 213 -1.17 -7.01 15.56
C THR A 213 -1.43 -7.56 16.97
N LEU A 214 -1.31 -8.88 17.12
CA LEU A 214 -1.31 -9.56 18.42
C LEU A 214 0.14 -9.79 18.84
N ALA A 215 0.59 -9.14 19.90
CA ALA A 215 1.98 -9.17 20.35
C ALA A 215 2.13 -9.83 21.72
N LYS A 216 3.20 -10.60 21.89
CA LYS A 216 3.70 -11.05 23.20
C LYS A 216 5.22 -10.85 23.27
N THR A 217 5.81 -11.01 24.45
CA THR A 217 7.28 -11.01 24.60
C THR A 217 7.80 -12.41 24.89
N THR A 218 9.11 -12.62 24.76
CA THR A 218 9.75 -13.93 24.97
C THR A 218 9.52 -14.48 26.38
N ASN A 219 9.48 -13.60 27.39
CA ASN A 219 9.47 -13.96 28.81
C ASN A 219 8.13 -13.67 29.53
N ASP A 220 7.16 -13.06 28.84
CA ASP A 220 5.81 -12.80 29.36
C ASP A 220 4.77 -13.43 28.41
N PRO A 221 3.98 -14.42 28.88
CA PRO A 221 2.95 -15.07 28.07
C PRO A 221 1.73 -14.16 27.81
N SER A 222 1.65 -12.99 28.44
CA SER A 222 0.57 -12.02 28.22
C SER A 222 0.53 -11.58 26.76
N VAL A 223 -0.66 -11.64 26.16
CA VAL A 223 -0.91 -11.22 24.78
C VAL A 223 -1.56 -9.84 24.78
N TYR A 224 -1.12 -8.98 23.88
CA TYR A 224 -1.58 -7.61 23.72
C TYR A 224 -2.08 -7.38 22.29
N LEU A 225 -3.17 -6.66 22.12
CA LEU A 225 -3.63 -6.12 20.85
C LEU A 225 -3.01 -4.74 20.64
N ILE A 226 -2.35 -4.51 19.50
CA ILE A 226 -1.90 -3.19 19.04
C ILE A 226 -3.00 -2.56 18.18
N GLN A 227 -3.44 -1.36 18.54
CA GLN A 227 -4.50 -0.64 17.83
C GLN A 227 -4.40 0.86 18.13
N GLY A 228 -4.43 1.69 17.09
CA GLY A 228 -4.34 3.15 17.21
C GLY A 228 -3.05 3.63 17.86
N GLY A 229 -1.94 2.90 17.67
CA GLY A 229 -0.65 3.19 18.33
C GLY A 229 -0.64 2.94 19.85
N LYS A 230 -1.63 2.21 20.37
CA LYS A 230 -1.77 1.85 21.79
C LYS A 230 -1.86 0.33 21.95
N LYS A 231 -1.70 -0.18 23.17
CA LYS A 231 -1.86 -1.61 23.48
C LYS A 231 -2.99 -1.87 24.46
N ARG A 232 -3.66 -3.00 24.27
CA ARG A 232 -4.65 -3.55 25.20
C ARG A 232 -4.31 -4.99 25.54
N LYS A 233 -4.21 -5.32 26.83
CA LYS A 233 -3.87 -6.67 27.28
C LYS A 233 -5.10 -7.58 27.23
N PHE A 234 -4.99 -8.79 26.70
CA PHE A 234 -5.99 -9.83 26.92
C PHE A 234 -5.82 -10.42 28.32
N GLU A 235 -6.86 -10.35 29.14
CA GLU A 235 -6.81 -10.85 30.52
C GLU A 235 -6.80 -12.38 30.58
N ASN A 236 -7.47 -13.02 29.62
CA ASN A 236 -7.59 -14.47 29.56
C ASN A 236 -7.70 -14.98 28.12
N MET A 237 -7.39 -16.27 27.92
CA MET A 237 -7.39 -16.90 26.60
C MET A 237 -8.79 -16.89 25.94
N THR A 238 -9.87 -16.99 26.71
CA THR A 238 -11.25 -16.95 26.19
C THR A 238 -11.55 -15.63 25.50
N SER A 239 -11.15 -14.50 26.09
CA SER A 239 -11.32 -13.16 25.51
C SER A 239 -10.55 -12.97 24.19
N LEU A 240 -9.42 -13.68 24.03
CA LEU A 240 -8.62 -13.72 22.81
C LEU A 240 -9.26 -14.60 21.73
N LEU A 241 -9.52 -15.88 22.05
CA LEU A 241 -9.99 -16.90 21.09
C LEU A 241 -11.37 -16.56 20.48
N THR A 242 -12.19 -15.82 21.21
CA THR A 242 -13.50 -15.35 20.71
C THR A 242 -13.38 -14.21 19.70
N ARG A 243 -12.20 -13.61 19.49
CA ARG A 243 -11.96 -12.48 18.58
C ARG A 243 -10.94 -12.77 17.47
N TYR A 244 -9.86 -13.45 17.84
CA TYR A 244 -8.68 -13.59 16.99
C TYR A 244 -8.15 -15.02 16.97
N ASN A 245 -7.45 -15.35 15.87
CA ASN A 245 -6.71 -16.59 15.75
C ASN A 245 -5.38 -16.47 16.52
N PRO A 246 -5.13 -17.29 17.56
CA PRO A 246 -3.90 -17.21 18.36
C PRO A 246 -2.63 -17.54 17.57
N ASN A 247 -2.73 -18.19 16.41
CA ASN A 247 -1.57 -18.43 15.54
C ASN A 247 -0.99 -17.13 14.98
N MET A 248 -1.78 -16.03 14.96
CA MET A 248 -1.35 -14.71 14.51
C MET A 248 -0.50 -13.96 15.55
N ILE A 249 -0.28 -14.53 16.75
CA ILE A 249 0.53 -13.89 17.78
C ILE A 249 2.00 -13.83 17.33
N VAL A 250 2.53 -12.63 17.22
CA VAL A 250 3.96 -12.38 16.99
C VAL A 250 4.69 -12.21 18.33
N THR A 251 5.93 -12.69 18.38
CA THR A 251 6.80 -12.47 19.54
C THR A 251 7.70 -11.28 19.24
N ILE A 252 7.61 -10.23 20.05
CA ILE A 252 8.31 -8.96 19.85
C ILE A 252 9.16 -8.62 21.08
N PRO A 253 10.25 -7.86 20.94
CA PRO A 253 11.02 -7.37 22.07
C PRO A 253 10.17 -6.59 23.07
N ALA A 254 10.45 -6.74 24.37
CA ALA A 254 9.72 -6.03 25.42
C ALA A 254 9.79 -4.50 25.27
N SER A 255 10.88 -3.97 24.69
CA SER A 255 11.08 -2.56 24.37
C SER A 255 10.10 -2.03 23.34
N GLU A 256 9.82 -2.80 22.30
CA GLU A 256 8.87 -2.40 21.26
C GLU A 256 7.45 -2.41 21.82
N LEU A 257 7.11 -3.44 22.60
CA LEU A 257 5.81 -3.50 23.28
C LEU A 257 5.65 -2.37 24.31
N ALA A 258 6.70 -1.97 25.02
CA ALA A 258 6.67 -0.93 26.04
C ALA A 258 6.30 0.46 25.48
N ARG A 259 6.60 0.73 24.20
CA ARG A 259 6.30 2.02 23.52
C ARG A 259 4.81 2.29 23.36
N TYR A 260 4.00 1.23 23.30
CA TYR A 260 2.56 1.37 23.19
C TYR A 260 1.96 1.68 24.56
N GLU A 261 1.28 2.83 24.67
CA GLU A 261 0.51 3.20 25.86
C GLU A 261 -0.50 2.10 26.17
N ASN A 262 -0.51 1.60 27.42
CA ASN A 262 -1.51 0.63 27.85
C ASN A 262 -2.81 1.34 28.21
N ILE A 263 -3.87 1.10 27.45
CA ILE A 263 -5.18 1.75 27.64
C ILE A 263 -6.24 0.82 28.24
N GLY A 264 -5.84 -0.34 28.73
CA GLY A 264 -6.71 -1.23 29.48
C GLY A 264 -6.65 -2.69 29.05
N THR A 265 -7.60 -3.47 29.57
CA THR A 265 -7.66 -4.91 29.39
C THR A 265 -8.90 -5.32 28.60
N ILE A 266 -8.77 -6.37 27.79
CA ILE A 266 -9.88 -7.09 27.17
C ILE A 266 -10.12 -8.33 28.04
N SER A 267 -11.19 -8.30 28.84
CA SER A 267 -11.49 -9.34 29.84
C SER A 267 -12.66 -10.23 29.47
N LEU A 268 -13.62 -9.70 28.71
CA LEU A 268 -14.89 -10.36 28.39
C LEU A 268 -14.83 -11.06 27.02
N PRO A 269 -15.47 -12.24 26.85
CA PRO A 269 -15.56 -12.90 25.55
C PRO A 269 -16.31 -12.04 24.52
N ASN A 270 -15.97 -12.18 23.24
CA ASN A 270 -16.77 -11.59 22.17
C ASN A 270 -18.13 -12.28 22.08
N TYR A 271 -19.17 -11.54 21.68
CA TYR A 271 -20.55 -12.03 21.60
C TYR A 271 -21.17 -12.47 22.93
N ALA A 272 -20.51 -12.17 24.06
CA ALA A 272 -21.09 -12.35 25.37
C ALA A 272 -22.27 -11.39 25.56
N ILE A 273 -23.31 -11.88 26.25
CA ILE A 273 -24.36 -11.02 26.77
C ILE A 273 -23.98 -10.61 28.18
N VAL A 274 -23.97 -9.32 28.40
CA VAL A 274 -23.52 -8.73 29.66
C VAL A 274 -24.63 -7.88 30.25
N LYS A 275 -24.69 -7.83 31.58
CA LYS A 275 -25.69 -7.09 32.33
C LYS A 275 -25.03 -6.08 33.25
N GLU A 276 -25.37 -4.81 33.06
CA GLU A 276 -24.91 -3.69 33.89
C GLU A 276 -26.14 -2.98 34.46
N GLN A 277 -26.28 -2.96 35.79
CA GLN A 277 -27.35 -2.24 36.50
C GLN A 277 -28.78 -2.46 35.95
N GLY A 278 -29.07 -3.64 35.39
CA GLY A 278 -30.38 -4.00 34.84
C GLY A 278 -30.55 -3.73 33.34
N SER A 279 -29.56 -3.12 32.68
CA SER A 279 -29.45 -3.03 31.22
C SER A 279 -28.67 -4.21 30.68
N TYR A 280 -29.02 -4.66 29.47
CA TYR A 280 -28.42 -5.82 28.82
C TYR A 280 -27.75 -5.40 27.52
N TYR A 281 -26.56 -5.93 27.26
CA TYR A 281 -25.79 -5.62 26.06
C TYR A 281 -25.24 -6.90 25.42
N LEU A 282 -25.19 -6.92 24.09
CA LEU A 282 -24.39 -7.87 23.33
C LEU A 282 -23.04 -7.23 23.03
N LEU A 283 -21.94 -7.89 23.42
CA LEU A 283 -20.60 -7.46 23.04
C LEU A 283 -20.32 -7.84 21.59
N ASP A 284 -19.86 -6.89 20.79
CA ASP A 284 -19.58 -7.06 19.37
C ASP A 284 -18.27 -6.35 19.04
N TYR A 285 -17.16 -7.07 19.19
CA TYR A 285 -15.78 -6.58 19.17
C TYR A 285 -15.55 -5.41 20.14
N ASP A 286 -15.42 -4.19 19.62
CA ASP A 286 -15.22 -2.95 20.39
C ASP A 286 -16.54 -2.23 20.70
N TYR A 287 -17.68 -2.83 20.34
CA TYR A 287 -19.01 -2.28 20.58
C TYR A 287 -19.77 -3.03 21.67
N LYS A 288 -20.62 -2.31 22.38
CA LYS A 288 -21.71 -2.83 23.22
C LYS A 288 -23.04 -2.43 22.62
N ARG A 289 -23.82 -3.41 22.18
CA ARG A 289 -25.12 -3.21 21.52
C ARG A 289 -26.23 -3.41 22.54
N PRO A 290 -26.98 -2.36 22.92
CA PRO A 290 -28.01 -2.48 23.94
C PRO A 290 -29.18 -3.31 23.43
N PHE A 291 -29.71 -4.21 24.25
CA PHE A 291 -31.04 -4.79 24.00
C PHE A 291 -32.11 -3.81 24.45
N ALA A 292 -33.18 -3.66 23.66
CA ALA A 292 -34.28 -2.75 23.99
C ALA A 292 -34.97 -3.09 25.32
N SER A 293 -34.98 -4.38 25.70
CA SER A 293 -35.41 -4.86 27.01
C SER A 293 -34.90 -6.28 27.29
N TYR A 294 -35.03 -6.74 28.53
CA TYR A 294 -34.78 -8.15 28.87
C TYR A 294 -35.74 -9.12 28.16
N ASP A 295 -36.95 -8.68 27.83
CA ASP A 295 -37.88 -9.50 27.05
C ASP A 295 -37.34 -9.80 25.65
N VAL A 296 -36.63 -8.85 25.03
CA VAL A 296 -35.94 -9.08 23.75
C VAL A 296 -34.85 -10.13 23.90
N VAL A 297 -34.05 -10.09 24.97
CA VAL A 297 -33.02 -11.12 25.23
C VAL A 297 -33.64 -12.52 25.27
N ARG A 298 -34.77 -12.67 25.98
CA ARG A 298 -35.48 -13.96 26.08
C ARG A 298 -36.12 -14.38 24.76
N GLN A 299 -36.74 -13.44 24.03
CA GLN A 299 -37.40 -13.72 22.75
C GLN A 299 -36.40 -14.20 21.68
N LEU A 300 -35.17 -13.70 21.72
CA LEU A 300 -34.09 -14.10 20.82
C LEU A 300 -33.42 -15.42 21.24
N GLY A 301 -33.93 -16.07 22.29
CA GLY A 301 -33.53 -17.43 22.68
C GLY A 301 -32.24 -17.50 23.50
N TYR A 302 -31.72 -16.37 23.97
CA TYR A 302 -30.53 -16.36 24.82
C TYR A 302 -30.84 -16.90 26.21
N ASN A 303 -29.97 -17.79 26.70
CA ASN A 303 -30.14 -18.40 28.01
C ASN A 303 -29.77 -17.38 29.12
N PRO A 304 -30.66 -17.11 30.09
CA PRO A 304 -30.36 -16.23 31.22
C PRO A 304 -29.10 -16.62 32.01
N ASP A 305 -28.78 -17.91 32.08
CA ASP A 305 -27.60 -18.42 32.79
C ASP A 305 -26.28 -18.10 32.07
N GLU A 306 -26.34 -17.67 30.80
CA GLU A 306 -25.18 -17.26 29.99
C GLU A 306 -24.92 -15.74 30.08
N VAL A 307 -25.77 -15.00 30.81
CA VAL A 307 -25.61 -13.55 31.00
C VAL A 307 -24.57 -13.29 32.08
N ILE A 308 -23.55 -12.49 31.74
CA ILE A 308 -22.47 -12.13 32.65
C ILE A 308 -22.83 -10.80 33.34
N ASP A 309 -22.98 -10.81 34.67
CA ASP A 309 -23.09 -9.56 35.43
C ASP A 309 -21.74 -8.82 35.42
N VAL A 310 -21.75 -7.55 35.01
CA VAL A 310 -20.57 -6.70 34.88
C VAL A 310 -20.77 -5.34 35.54
N THR A 311 -19.67 -4.65 35.80
CA THR A 311 -19.64 -3.28 36.29
C THR A 311 -19.52 -2.28 35.13
N ALA A 312 -19.82 -1.00 35.40
CA ALA A 312 -19.62 0.06 34.41
C ALA A 312 -18.16 0.15 33.93
N SER A 313 -17.19 -0.09 34.84
CA SER A 313 -15.77 -0.11 34.49
C SER A 313 -15.41 -1.18 33.46
N ASP A 314 -16.08 -2.34 33.48
CA ASP A 314 -15.85 -3.41 32.52
C ASP A 314 -16.29 -3.02 31.09
N LEU A 315 -17.20 -2.06 30.97
CA LEU A 315 -17.79 -1.60 29.70
C LEU A 315 -17.29 -0.23 29.24
N ASN A 316 -16.35 0.40 29.95
CA ASN A 316 -15.85 1.74 29.65
C ASN A 316 -15.09 1.81 28.32
N SER A 317 -14.40 0.73 27.92
CA SER A 317 -13.65 0.68 26.66
C SER A 317 -14.51 0.37 25.44
N TYR A 318 -15.81 0.09 25.61
CA TYR A 318 -16.71 -0.31 24.52
C TYR A 318 -17.57 0.87 24.05
N THR A 319 -17.65 1.04 22.74
CA THR A 319 -18.48 2.07 22.09
C THR A 319 -19.92 1.59 21.98
N PHE A 320 -20.91 2.48 22.11
CA PHE A 320 -22.31 2.10 21.90
C PHE A 320 -22.57 1.75 20.43
N GLY A 321 -23.12 0.55 20.20
CA GLY A 321 -23.64 0.13 18.90
C GLY A 321 -25.16 0.32 18.78
N SER A 322 -25.73 -0.21 17.70
CA SER A 322 -27.17 -0.17 17.45
C SER A 322 -27.97 -0.97 18.49
N THR A 323 -29.19 -0.49 18.80
CA THR A 323 -30.10 -1.19 19.72
C THR A 323 -30.68 -2.43 19.06
N ILE A 324 -30.69 -3.55 19.79
CA ILE A 324 -31.26 -4.82 19.37
C ILE A 324 -32.74 -4.87 19.79
N THR A 325 -33.62 -5.10 18.82
CA THR A 325 -35.08 -5.15 19.01
C THR A 325 -35.63 -6.54 18.74
N ALA A 326 -36.88 -6.78 19.16
CA ALA A 326 -37.58 -8.06 18.96
C ALA A 326 -37.76 -8.45 17.48
N GLU A 327 -37.67 -7.49 16.55
CA GLU A 327 -37.82 -7.71 15.11
C GLU A 327 -36.55 -8.30 14.47
N GLN A 328 -35.40 -8.21 15.15
CA GLN A 328 -34.13 -8.74 14.64
C GLN A 328 -33.99 -10.22 14.96
N SER A 329 -34.36 -11.11 14.05
CA SER A 329 -34.28 -12.56 14.24
C SER A 329 -32.86 -13.11 14.40
N ASN A 330 -31.84 -12.38 13.94
CA ASN A 330 -30.43 -12.76 14.13
C ASN A 330 -29.55 -11.52 14.40
N PRO A 331 -29.29 -11.18 15.68
CA PRO A 331 -28.51 -10.01 16.06
C PRO A 331 -27.06 -10.03 15.56
N LEU A 332 -26.48 -11.22 15.37
CA LEU A 332 -25.14 -11.45 14.86
C LEU A 332 -25.07 -11.44 13.33
N GLY A 333 -26.23 -11.37 12.67
CA GLY A 333 -26.34 -11.48 11.22
C GLY A 333 -26.16 -12.92 10.72
N ARG A 334 -26.24 -13.10 9.41
CA ARG A 334 -26.13 -14.39 8.73
C ARG A 334 -25.21 -14.26 7.53
N VAL A 335 -24.40 -15.28 7.28
CA VAL A 335 -23.67 -15.41 6.02
C VAL A 335 -24.47 -16.33 5.12
N VAL A 336 -24.86 -15.85 3.94
CA VAL A 336 -25.66 -16.60 2.99
C VAL A 336 -24.93 -16.74 1.66
N ARG A 337 -25.21 -17.85 0.97
CA ARG A 337 -24.81 -18.09 -0.41
C ARG A 337 -26.05 -18.20 -1.27
N ILE A 338 -26.13 -17.38 -2.31
CA ILE A 338 -27.21 -17.43 -3.29
C ILE A 338 -27.13 -18.74 -4.06
N SER A 339 -28.23 -19.48 -4.11
CA SER A 339 -28.26 -20.80 -4.74
C SER A 339 -28.07 -20.71 -6.26
N GLU A 340 -28.56 -19.63 -6.87
CA GLU A 340 -28.53 -19.32 -8.29
C GLU A 340 -27.15 -18.84 -8.75
N THR A 341 -26.63 -17.78 -8.14
CA THR A 341 -25.40 -17.08 -8.58
C THR A 341 -24.15 -17.56 -7.85
N LYS A 342 -24.30 -18.29 -6.73
CA LYS A 342 -23.22 -18.70 -5.81
C LYS A 342 -22.52 -17.54 -5.09
N GLU A 343 -22.99 -16.31 -5.25
CA GLU A 343 -22.48 -15.13 -4.56
C GLU A 343 -22.69 -15.25 -3.05
N LEU A 344 -21.77 -14.64 -2.29
CA LEU A 344 -21.80 -14.63 -0.83
C LEU A 344 -22.17 -13.25 -0.33
N PHE A 345 -23.04 -13.21 0.67
CA PHE A 345 -23.46 -11.98 1.34
C PHE A 345 -23.47 -12.17 2.85
N TYR A 346 -23.13 -11.12 3.58
CA TYR A 346 -23.46 -10.99 5.00
C TYR A 346 -24.74 -10.17 5.12
N ILE A 347 -25.73 -10.67 5.86
CA ILE A 347 -26.99 -9.97 6.11
C ILE A 347 -27.05 -9.58 7.58
N GLN A 348 -27.30 -8.31 7.86
CA GLN A 348 -27.50 -7.81 9.21
C GLN A 348 -28.61 -6.74 9.24
N GLY A 349 -29.67 -7.02 10.00
CA GLY A 349 -30.87 -6.16 9.99
C GLY A 349 -31.49 -6.11 8.59
N ASN A 350 -31.69 -4.89 8.06
CA ASN A 350 -32.26 -4.67 6.72
C ASN A 350 -31.18 -4.42 5.65
N MET A 351 -29.91 -4.69 5.95
CA MET A 351 -28.79 -4.49 5.03
C MET A 351 -28.17 -5.82 4.63
N TYR A 352 -27.68 -5.90 3.40
CA TYR A 352 -26.84 -7.00 2.94
C TYR A 352 -25.54 -6.44 2.33
N TYR A 353 -24.44 -7.14 2.58
CA TYR A 353 -23.09 -6.71 2.28
C TYR A 353 -22.40 -7.78 1.44
N PRO A 354 -21.90 -7.46 0.23
CA PRO A 354 -21.20 -8.42 -0.61
C PRO A 354 -19.95 -9.00 0.08
N ILE A 355 -19.69 -10.29 -0.13
CA ILE A 355 -18.44 -10.93 0.26
C ILE A 355 -17.81 -11.56 -0.99
N TYR A 356 -16.65 -11.06 -1.36
CA TYR A 356 -16.00 -11.41 -2.62
C TYR A 356 -15.13 -12.66 -2.56
N ASP A 357 -14.83 -13.18 -1.36
CA ASP A 357 -14.14 -14.46 -1.17
C ASP A 357 -14.64 -15.17 0.09
N GLU A 358 -14.82 -16.48 0.02
CA GLU A 358 -15.24 -17.30 1.16
C GLU A 358 -14.25 -17.22 2.34
N ILE A 359 -12.96 -16.99 2.08
CA ILE A 359 -11.93 -16.78 3.11
C ILE A 359 -12.25 -15.54 3.95
N ILE A 360 -12.76 -14.47 3.34
CA ILE A 360 -13.18 -13.26 4.06
C ILE A 360 -14.31 -13.60 5.04
N ALA A 361 -15.31 -14.39 4.60
CA ALA A 361 -16.40 -14.84 5.46
C ALA A 361 -15.87 -15.65 6.66
N LYS A 362 -14.95 -16.59 6.42
CA LYS A 362 -14.37 -17.44 7.48
C LYS A 362 -13.55 -16.66 8.50
N ILE A 363 -12.84 -15.61 8.08
CA ILE A 363 -11.97 -14.81 8.95
C ILE A 363 -12.77 -13.82 9.81
N ASN A 364 -13.78 -13.20 9.20
CA ASN A 364 -14.61 -12.19 9.88
C ASN A 364 -15.72 -12.83 10.71
N PHE A 365 -16.26 -13.97 10.27
CA PHE A 365 -17.40 -14.65 10.90
C PHE A 365 -17.12 -16.14 11.18
N PRO A 366 -16.07 -16.48 11.95
CA PRO A 366 -15.64 -17.87 12.15
C PRO A 366 -16.70 -18.76 12.81
N ASN A 367 -17.68 -18.17 13.50
CA ASN A 367 -18.75 -18.88 14.20
C ASN A 367 -20.07 -18.95 13.41
N LEU A 368 -20.14 -18.31 12.22
CA LEU A 368 -21.33 -18.36 11.37
C LEU A 368 -21.15 -19.41 10.27
N THR A 369 -22.17 -20.24 10.07
CA THR A 369 -22.24 -21.16 8.95
C THR A 369 -22.77 -20.46 7.71
N ILE A 370 -22.28 -20.83 6.52
CA ILE A 370 -22.81 -20.34 5.26
C ILE A 370 -24.14 -21.03 4.98
N GLU A 371 -25.23 -20.27 5.07
CA GLU A 371 -26.58 -20.73 4.80
C GLU A 371 -26.91 -20.60 3.30
N LYS A 372 -27.88 -21.37 2.81
CA LYS A 372 -28.39 -21.17 1.44
C LYS A 372 -29.50 -20.11 1.45
N ALA A 373 -29.46 -19.22 0.48
CA ALA A 373 -30.53 -18.24 0.21
C ALA A 373 -30.84 -18.22 -1.29
N HIS A 374 -31.94 -17.56 -1.64
CA HIS A 374 -32.39 -17.29 -2.99
C HIS A 374 -32.42 -15.78 -3.24
N PHE A 375 -32.33 -15.35 -4.50
CA PHE A 375 -32.33 -13.92 -4.84
C PHE A 375 -33.56 -13.17 -4.32
N GLU A 376 -34.74 -13.82 -4.33
CA GLU A 376 -36.00 -13.27 -3.82
C GLU A 376 -35.95 -12.94 -2.31
N ASP A 377 -35.05 -13.56 -1.55
CA ASP A 377 -34.88 -13.27 -0.11
C ASP A 377 -34.31 -11.84 0.13
N PHE A 378 -33.84 -11.16 -0.92
CA PHE A 378 -33.18 -9.86 -0.85
C PHE A 378 -34.07 -8.67 -1.25
N ASP A 379 -35.29 -8.91 -1.74
CA ASP A 379 -36.20 -7.89 -2.27
C ASP A 379 -36.52 -6.75 -1.28
N THR A 380 -36.39 -7.01 0.02
CA THR A 380 -36.68 -6.05 1.10
C THR A 380 -35.41 -5.46 1.74
N LEU A 381 -34.23 -5.96 1.36
CA LEU A 381 -32.94 -5.59 1.93
C LEU A 381 -32.26 -4.48 1.10
N SER A 382 -31.40 -3.70 1.74
CA SER A 382 -30.63 -2.64 1.11
C SER A 382 -29.14 -3.01 1.01
N LEU A 383 -28.52 -2.70 -0.11
CA LEU A 383 -27.11 -3.00 -0.37
C LEU A 383 -26.19 -2.10 0.46
N GLY A 384 -25.21 -2.68 1.13
CA GLY A 384 -24.12 -1.99 1.81
C GLY A 384 -22.74 -2.28 1.18
N ASP A 385 -21.72 -1.63 1.71
CA ASP A 385 -20.34 -1.81 1.25
C ASP A 385 -19.84 -3.25 1.43
N PRO A 386 -18.97 -3.75 0.55
CA PRO A 386 -18.47 -5.12 0.68
C PRO A 386 -17.73 -5.34 2.00
N ILE A 387 -17.92 -6.52 2.58
CA ILE A 387 -17.12 -6.95 3.74
C ILE A 387 -15.71 -7.27 3.25
N LEU A 388 -14.73 -6.61 3.84
CA LEU A 388 -13.30 -6.79 3.58
C LEU A 388 -12.62 -7.52 4.75
N LEU A 389 -11.35 -7.94 4.59
CA LEU A 389 -10.60 -8.53 5.70
C LEU A 389 -10.43 -7.54 6.87
N LYS A 390 -10.43 -8.04 8.10
CA LYS A 390 -10.15 -7.25 9.30
C LYS A 390 -8.65 -6.89 9.44
N ASP A 391 -8.40 -5.81 10.16
CA ASP A 391 -7.05 -5.34 10.52
C ASP A 391 -6.20 -6.43 11.18
N GLY A 392 -4.90 -6.42 10.91
CA GLY A 392 -3.92 -7.43 11.33
C GLY A 392 -3.92 -8.71 10.49
N THR A 393 -4.83 -8.86 9.52
CA THR A 393 -4.84 -10.04 8.65
C THR A 393 -3.69 -10.00 7.65
N LEU A 394 -2.90 -11.07 7.61
CA LEU A 394 -1.89 -11.30 6.58
C LEU A 394 -2.51 -11.99 5.39
N PHE A 395 -2.39 -11.41 4.21
CA PHE A 395 -2.92 -12.03 3.01
C PHE A 395 -2.02 -11.84 1.81
N GLY A 396 -2.01 -12.85 0.95
CA GLY A 396 -1.54 -12.77 -0.41
C GLY A 396 -2.75 -12.76 -1.35
N VAL A 397 -2.50 -12.34 -2.58
CA VAL A 397 -3.46 -12.50 -3.67
C VAL A 397 -2.99 -13.70 -4.49
N LYS A 398 -3.84 -14.70 -4.69
CA LYS A 398 -3.51 -15.87 -5.52
C LYS A 398 -2.95 -15.39 -6.86
N GLU A 399 -1.91 -16.06 -7.34
CA GLU A 399 -1.22 -15.73 -8.61
C GLU A 399 -0.37 -14.44 -8.57
N HIS A 400 -0.30 -13.75 -7.43
CA HIS A 400 0.71 -12.72 -7.14
C HIS A 400 1.74 -13.22 -6.12
N ASN A 401 2.95 -12.65 -6.14
CA ASN A 401 4.01 -12.94 -5.15
C ASN A 401 4.11 -11.89 -4.03
N LYS A 402 3.11 -11.01 -3.91
CA LYS A 402 3.11 -9.91 -2.94
C LYS A 402 2.27 -10.28 -1.73
N ILE A 403 2.84 -10.03 -0.55
CA ILE A 403 2.15 -10.19 0.72
C ILE A 403 1.76 -8.84 1.27
N TYR A 404 0.60 -8.80 1.90
CA TYR A 404 0.04 -7.61 2.50
C TYR A 404 -0.38 -7.90 3.94
N VAL A 405 -0.36 -6.85 4.75
CA VAL A 405 -1.10 -6.80 6.02
C VAL A 405 -2.23 -5.79 5.90
N VAL A 406 -3.39 -6.09 6.45
CA VAL A 406 -4.50 -5.13 6.52
C VAL A 406 -4.28 -4.21 7.71
N GLU A 407 -4.34 -2.91 7.48
CA GLU A 407 -4.29 -1.90 8.53
C GLU A 407 -5.27 -0.76 8.21
N LYS A 408 -6.16 -0.44 9.16
CA LYS A 408 -7.22 0.58 9.01
C LYS A 408 -8.04 0.36 7.73
N GLY A 409 -8.36 -0.90 7.44
CA GLY A 409 -9.08 -1.34 6.25
C GLY A 409 -8.28 -1.35 4.94
N LYS A 410 -7.03 -0.84 4.93
CA LYS A 410 -6.18 -0.76 3.74
C LYS A 410 -5.21 -1.93 3.65
N LYS A 411 -4.86 -2.35 2.45
CA LYS A 411 -3.76 -3.30 2.23
C LYS A 411 -2.42 -2.57 2.22
N ARG A 412 -1.51 -2.96 3.12
CA ARG A 412 -0.14 -2.46 3.16
C ARG A 412 0.82 -3.53 2.68
N HIS A 413 1.51 -3.25 1.58
CA HIS A 413 2.45 -4.20 0.97
C HIS A 413 3.65 -4.44 1.88
N ILE A 414 4.00 -5.70 2.15
CA ILE A 414 5.21 -6.08 2.86
C ILE A 414 6.31 -6.27 1.81
N ALA A 415 7.28 -5.35 1.78
CA ALA A 415 8.16 -5.18 0.63
C ALA A 415 9.21 -6.28 0.44
N SER A 416 9.52 -7.05 1.50
CA SER A 416 10.48 -8.16 1.44
C SER A 416 10.15 -9.23 2.49
N GLU A 417 10.68 -10.43 2.26
CA GLU A 417 10.68 -11.52 3.25
C GLU A 417 11.37 -11.11 4.56
N GLU A 418 12.46 -10.34 4.47
CA GLU A 418 13.15 -9.80 5.65
C GLU A 418 12.23 -8.91 6.51
N ILE A 419 11.42 -8.03 5.89
CA ILE A 419 10.44 -7.22 6.63
C ILE A 419 9.33 -8.10 7.22
N PHE A 420 8.92 -9.14 6.48
CA PHE A 420 7.91 -10.08 6.94
C PHE A 420 8.37 -10.84 8.19
N GLU A 421 9.57 -11.42 8.15
CA GLU A 421 10.18 -12.13 9.26
C GLU A 421 10.57 -11.19 10.42
N GLY A 422 11.05 -9.98 10.11
CA GLY A 422 11.38 -8.95 11.09
C GLY A 422 10.17 -8.45 11.88
N LEU A 423 8.98 -8.48 11.27
CA LEU A 423 7.70 -8.26 11.95
C LEU A 423 7.24 -9.47 12.80
N GLY A 424 8.01 -10.55 12.82
CA GLY A 424 7.67 -11.79 13.53
C GLY A 424 6.54 -12.58 12.86
N TYR A 425 6.18 -12.25 11.61
CA TYR A 425 5.13 -12.96 10.88
C TYR A 425 5.58 -14.36 10.43
N ASN A 426 4.59 -15.22 10.22
CA ASN A 426 4.79 -16.59 9.80
C ASN A 426 4.05 -16.86 8.50
N TRP A 427 4.74 -17.41 7.49
CA TRP A 427 4.19 -17.69 6.17
C TRP A 427 2.95 -18.59 6.20
N SER A 428 2.84 -19.49 7.17
CA SER A 428 1.66 -20.36 7.36
C SER A 428 0.38 -19.61 7.76
N ASN A 429 0.52 -18.36 8.23
CA ASN A 429 -0.59 -17.50 8.60
C ASN A 429 -1.09 -16.61 7.45
N VAL A 430 -0.40 -16.62 6.30
CA VAL A 430 -0.82 -15.86 5.12
C VAL A 430 -2.02 -16.56 4.48
N VAL A 431 -3.14 -15.85 4.39
CA VAL A 431 -4.31 -16.34 3.65
C VAL A 431 -4.26 -15.87 2.20
N TRP A 432 -4.69 -16.71 1.27
CA TRP A 432 -4.59 -16.39 -0.15
C TRP A 432 -5.96 -16.11 -0.74
N LEU A 433 -6.26 -14.83 -0.96
CA LEU A 433 -7.53 -14.38 -1.54
C LEU A 433 -7.52 -14.51 -3.06
N ASN A 434 -8.70 -14.63 -3.67
CA ASN A 434 -8.83 -14.36 -5.10
C ASN A 434 -8.50 -12.88 -5.43
N GLN A 435 -8.19 -12.61 -6.69
CA GLN A 435 -7.73 -11.29 -7.14
C GLN A 435 -8.72 -10.17 -6.86
N PHE A 436 -10.01 -10.41 -7.10
CA PHE A 436 -11.07 -9.41 -6.87
C PHE A 436 -11.16 -9.00 -5.40
N ALA A 437 -11.19 -9.97 -4.50
CA ALA A 437 -11.24 -9.75 -3.05
C ALA A 437 -9.94 -9.11 -2.50
N GLY A 438 -8.77 -9.53 -2.98
CA GLY A 438 -7.50 -8.93 -2.60
C GLY A 438 -7.32 -7.49 -3.11
N MET A 439 -7.95 -7.15 -4.24
CA MET A 439 -7.91 -5.81 -4.81
C MET A 439 -8.96 -4.85 -4.24
N ALA A 440 -10.04 -5.37 -3.66
CA ALA A 440 -11.09 -4.57 -3.01
C ALA A 440 -10.59 -3.73 -1.82
N HIS A 441 -9.47 -4.09 -1.21
CA HIS A 441 -8.77 -3.25 -0.25
C HIS A 441 -8.06 -2.07 -0.94
N ASP A 442 -8.34 -0.85 -0.47
CA ASP A 442 -7.57 0.34 -0.83
C ASP A 442 -6.10 0.19 -0.44
N THR A 443 -5.20 0.77 -1.23
CA THR A 443 -3.76 0.62 -1.02
C THR A 443 -3.28 1.63 0.02
N GLY A 444 -2.69 1.12 1.11
CA GLY A 444 -1.97 1.92 2.09
C GLY A 444 -0.50 2.07 1.72
N THR A 445 0.23 2.92 2.45
CA THR A 445 1.70 2.99 2.33
C THR A 445 2.30 1.61 2.57
N PRO A 446 3.28 1.14 1.78
CA PRO A 446 3.95 -0.12 2.05
C PRO A 446 4.50 -0.18 3.48
N MET A 447 4.60 -1.39 4.02
CA MET A 447 5.42 -1.66 5.18
C MET A 447 6.88 -1.55 4.73
N SER A 448 7.59 -0.62 5.36
CA SER A 448 9.03 -0.52 5.30
C SER A 448 9.56 -0.55 6.73
N ILE A 449 10.75 -1.11 6.93
CA ILE A 449 11.61 -0.65 8.02
C ILE A 449 11.95 0.78 7.61
N LYS A 450 11.56 1.80 8.38
CA LYS A 450 11.77 3.21 8.00
C LYS A 450 13.26 3.42 7.68
N PRO A 451 13.59 3.93 6.48
CA PRO A 451 14.11 5.29 6.46
C PRO A 451 13.61 6.07 5.23
N GLU A 452 13.16 7.30 5.45
CA GLU A 452 13.42 8.42 4.52
C GLU A 452 12.96 9.73 5.20
N THR A 453 13.91 10.62 5.45
CA THR A 453 13.63 12.05 5.44
C THR A 453 14.35 12.63 4.25
N SER A 454 13.57 13.04 3.25
CA SER A 454 13.95 14.10 2.35
C SER A 454 14.19 15.38 3.16
N ASN A 455 15.34 16.03 2.95
CA ASN A 455 15.49 17.48 2.95
C ASN A 455 16.83 17.86 2.31
N THR A 456 16.71 18.35 1.07
CA THR A 456 17.47 19.42 0.38
C THR A 456 18.79 19.92 0.98
N SER A 457 19.87 19.83 0.19
CA SER A 457 20.56 20.97 -0.46
C SER A 457 21.82 20.54 -1.23
N ASP A 458 21.95 21.01 -2.47
CA ASP A 458 23.11 21.26 -3.37
C ASP A 458 24.52 20.83 -2.89
N ASP A 459 25.47 20.34 -3.70
CA ASP A 459 25.92 20.87 -4.99
C ASP A 459 26.88 19.87 -5.72
N THR A 460 26.72 19.82 -7.06
CA THR A 460 27.62 19.53 -8.20
C THR A 460 28.73 18.44 -8.30
N THR A 461 28.67 17.76 -9.47
CA THR A 461 29.75 17.38 -10.44
C THR A 461 30.67 16.16 -10.10
N LEU A 462 31.14 15.28 -11.01
CA LEU A 462 31.06 15.05 -12.46
C LEU A 462 31.77 13.71 -12.81
N ILE A 463 31.38 13.11 -13.95
CA ILE A 463 32.14 12.23 -14.89
C ILE A 463 32.06 10.70 -14.78
N SER A 464 31.87 10.16 -15.99
CA SER A 464 31.64 8.82 -16.52
C SER A 464 32.82 7.83 -16.45
N THR A 465 32.55 6.54 -16.69
CA THR A 465 32.84 5.85 -17.98
C THR A 465 32.47 4.36 -17.94
N ASP A 466 32.08 3.87 -19.13
CA ASP A 466 31.78 2.50 -19.54
C ASP A 466 32.82 1.43 -19.13
N SER A 467 32.37 0.17 -18.99
CA SER A 467 32.81 -0.89 -19.92
C SER A 467 32.04 -2.21 -19.76
N THR A 468 31.68 -2.74 -20.93
CA THR A 468 31.15 -4.06 -21.27
C THR A 468 32.19 -5.18 -21.13
N ALA A 469 31.81 -6.40 -20.75
CA ALA A 469 32.21 -7.65 -21.44
C ALA A 469 31.53 -8.92 -20.89
N ASN A 470 31.32 -9.85 -21.82
CA ASN A 470 30.50 -11.07 -21.80
C ASN A 470 31.17 -12.34 -21.24
N ASN A 471 30.29 -13.33 -20.99
CA ASN A 471 30.45 -14.81 -21.10
C ASN A 471 31.28 -15.52 -20.00
N THR A 472 30.94 -16.72 -19.49
CA THR A 472 30.26 -17.88 -20.09
C THR A 472 29.78 -18.85 -18.99
N ALA A 473 28.75 -19.64 -19.29
CA ALA A 473 28.11 -20.62 -18.42
C ALA A 473 28.90 -21.93 -18.20
N SER A 474 28.63 -22.60 -17.08
CA SER A 474 28.67 -24.06 -16.95
C SER A 474 27.59 -24.52 -15.96
N GLU A 475 26.74 -25.42 -16.44
CA GLU A 475 25.58 -26.03 -15.78
C GLU A 475 25.98 -26.96 -14.63
N GLU A 476 25.27 -26.86 -13.50
CA GLU A 476 24.96 -28.01 -12.64
C GLU A 476 23.53 -27.86 -12.11
N THR A 477 22.84 -29.00 -12.05
CA THR A 477 21.39 -29.18 -12.16
C THR A 477 20.64 -29.03 -10.85
N ASP A 478 19.58 -28.20 -10.83
CA ASP A 478 18.59 -28.09 -9.75
C ASP A 478 17.17 -28.39 -10.31
N PRO A 479 16.29 -29.16 -9.63
CA PRO A 479 14.99 -29.54 -10.16
C PRO A 479 14.00 -28.36 -10.08
N LYS A 480 13.55 -27.95 -11.27
CA LYS A 480 12.49 -26.98 -11.58
C LYS A 480 11.31 -26.93 -10.58
N GLU A 481 11.10 -25.75 -9.99
CA GLU A 481 9.77 -25.12 -9.92
C GLU A 481 9.78 -23.85 -10.78
N THR A 482 9.21 -23.96 -11.97
CA THR A 482 9.03 -22.83 -12.90
C THR A 482 7.67 -22.19 -12.64
N ASN A 483 7.59 -21.16 -11.80
CA ASN A 483 6.43 -20.28 -11.74
C ASN A 483 6.75 -18.94 -12.42
N SER A 484 6.79 -18.99 -13.76
CA SER A 484 6.63 -17.79 -14.58
C SER A 484 5.13 -17.47 -14.63
N THR A 485 4.66 -16.57 -13.76
CA THR A 485 3.29 -16.02 -13.82
C THR A 485 3.07 -15.34 -15.17
N ASN A 486 2.13 -15.84 -15.97
CA ASN A 486 1.81 -15.28 -17.27
C ASN A 486 0.93 -14.04 -17.05
N PRO A 487 1.25 -12.86 -17.60
CA PRO A 487 0.41 -11.68 -17.42
C PRO A 487 -1.05 -11.81 -17.88
N VAL A 488 -1.40 -12.87 -18.61
CA VAL A 488 -2.78 -13.29 -18.95
C VAL A 488 -3.61 -13.73 -17.72
N ASP A 489 -2.96 -14.09 -16.62
CA ASP A 489 -3.63 -14.60 -15.42
C ASP A 489 -4.32 -13.48 -14.62
N TYR A 490 -3.83 -12.24 -14.74
CA TYR A 490 -4.43 -11.05 -14.13
C TYR A 490 -5.74 -10.58 -14.78
N MET A 491 -6.04 -11.05 -16.00
CA MET A 491 -7.12 -10.53 -16.82
C MET A 491 -8.49 -10.95 -16.26
N VAL A 492 -9.45 -10.02 -16.21
CA VAL A 492 -10.84 -10.35 -15.91
C VAL A 492 -11.35 -11.29 -17.00
N LYS A 493 -11.89 -12.46 -16.64
CA LYS A 493 -12.41 -13.48 -17.58
C LYS A 493 -13.91 -13.68 -17.36
N THR A 494 -14.67 -13.88 -18.44
CA THR A 494 -16.07 -14.32 -18.36
C THR A 494 -16.05 -15.83 -18.17
N SER A 495 -16.83 -16.33 -17.21
CA SER A 495 -16.99 -17.76 -17.04
C SER A 495 -17.49 -18.42 -18.32
N VAL A 496 -17.01 -19.61 -18.65
CA VAL A 496 -17.51 -20.40 -19.79
C VAL A 496 -19.03 -20.66 -19.72
N THR A 497 -19.62 -20.58 -18.52
CA THR A 497 -21.07 -20.74 -18.29
C THR A 497 -21.88 -19.47 -18.50
N GLU A 498 -21.23 -18.31 -18.66
CA GLU A 498 -21.85 -16.98 -18.77
C GLU A 498 -21.66 -16.36 -20.17
N LEU A 499 -21.11 -17.13 -21.11
CA LEU A 499 -20.88 -16.67 -22.46
C LEU A 499 -22.19 -16.29 -23.14
N SER A 500 -22.25 -15.07 -23.67
CA SER A 500 -23.37 -14.54 -24.43
C SER A 500 -22.90 -14.04 -25.79
N TYR A 501 -23.76 -14.18 -26.80
CA TYR A 501 -23.46 -13.79 -28.17
C TYR A 501 -24.65 -13.06 -28.80
N VAL A 502 -24.35 -12.14 -29.70
CA VAL A 502 -25.30 -11.49 -30.60
C VAL A 502 -24.85 -11.71 -32.03
N GLY A 503 -25.78 -12.08 -32.92
CA GLY A 503 -25.50 -12.21 -34.35
C GLY A 503 -24.50 -13.31 -34.73
N PRO A 504 -23.86 -13.20 -35.92
CA PRO A 504 -22.78 -14.09 -36.34
C PRO A 504 -21.62 -14.08 -35.36
N GLN A 505 -20.98 -15.24 -35.16
CA GLN A 505 -19.92 -15.41 -34.18
C GLN A 505 -18.53 -15.40 -34.84
N PHE A 506 -17.61 -14.66 -34.24
CA PHE A 506 -16.18 -14.72 -34.46
C PHE A 506 -15.50 -15.50 -33.32
N GLU A 507 -14.77 -16.55 -33.67
CA GLU A 507 -14.00 -17.35 -32.72
C GLU A 507 -12.75 -16.59 -32.29
N THR A 508 -12.60 -16.38 -30.98
CA THR A 508 -11.56 -15.51 -30.43
C THR A 508 -11.29 -15.80 -28.96
N ASN A 509 -10.02 -15.62 -28.57
CA ASN A 509 -9.58 -15.60 -27.19
C ASN A 509 -9.84 -14.25 -26.51
N MET A 510 -10.29 -13.24 -27.25
CA MET A 510 -10.78 -12.00 -26.67
C MET A 510 -12.03 -12.28 -25.84
N GLU A 511 -12.05 -11.74 -24.63
CA GLU A 511 -13.13 -11.91 -23.68
C GLU A 511 -14.43 -11.24 -24.12
N THR A 512 -14.34 -10.13 -24.84
CA THR A 512 -15.50 -9.36 -25.29
C THR A 512 -15.20 -8.71 -26.64
N TYR A 513 -16.16 -8.78 -27.56
CA TYR A 513 -16.17 -7.93 -28.75
C TYR A 513 -17.58 -7.50 -29.10
N LEU A 514 -17.70 -6.37 -29.80
CA LEU A 514 -18.91 -5.81 -30.33
C LEU A 514 -18.61 -5.21 -31.71
N VAL A 515 -19.46 -5.50 -32.68
CA VAL A 515 -19.48 -4.86 -34.01
C VAL A 515 -20.87 -4.28 -34.22
N ALA A 516 -20.94 -2.97 -34.47
CA ALA A 516 -22.18 -2.26 -34.74
C ALA A 516 -22.10 -1.46 -36.04
N ASP A 517 -23.24 -1.28 -36.71
CA ASP A 517 -23.36 -0.27 -37.77
C ASP A 517 -23.20 1.12 -37.16
N TYR A 518 -22.34 1.95 -37.72
CA TYR A 518 -22.06 3.28 -37.16
C TYR A 518 -23.28 4.22 -37.24
N SER A 519 -24.06 4.14 -38.31
CA SER A 519 -25.14 5.08 -38.58
C SER A 519 -26.39 4.81 -37.76
N THR A 520 -26.75 3.53 -37.59
CA THR A 520 -27.93 3.11 -36.82
C THR A 520 -27.60 2.76 -35.37
N GLN A 521 -26.32 2.53 -35.06
CA GLN A 521 -25.84 1.94 -33.79
C GLN A 521 -26.44 0.55 -33.51
N GLU A 522 -26.98 -0.12 -34.53
CA GLU A 522 -27.45 -1.49 -34.44
C GLU A 522 -26.27 -2.42 -34.20
N ILE A 523 -26.33 -3.23 -33.14
CA ILE A 523 -25.31 -4.23 -32.82
C ILE A 523 -25.54 -5.44 -33.71
N LEU A 524 -24.60 -5.65 -34.64
CA LEU A 524 -24.68 -6.68 -35.68
C LEU A 524 -24.05 -8.00 -35.21
N ALA A 525 -22.99 -7.93 -34.42
CA ALA A 525 -22.32 -9.08 -33.84
C ALA A 525 -21.69 -8.74 -32.49
N GLY A 526 -21.57 -9.73 -31.60
CA GLY A 526 -20.84 -9.53 -30.34
C GLY A 526 -20.72 -10.76 -29.47
N LYS A 527 -19.76 -10.71 -28.54
CA LYS A 527 -19.51 -11.67 -27.46
C LYS A 527 -19.44 -10.89 -26.14
N ASN A 528 -20.21 -11.30 -25.13
CA ASN A 528 -20.20 -10.74 -23.76
C ASN A 528 -20.37 -9.22 -23.70
N ILE A 529 -21.21 -8.66 -24.57
CA ILE A 529 -21.30 -7.21 -24.77
C ILE A 529 -21.82 -6.42 -23.57
N ASP A 530 -22.50 -7.10 -22.65
CA ASP A 530 -23.10 -6.56 -21.42
C ASP A 530 -22.28 -6.88 -20.17
N PHE A 531 -21.11 -7.51 -20.31
CA PHE A 531 -20.25 -7.86 -19.19
C PHE A 531 -19.37 -6.65 -18.80
N GLU A 532 -19.42 -6.26 -17.52
CA GLU A 532 -18.65 -5.15 -16.97
C GLU A 532 -17.16 -5.52 -16.84
N ARG A 533 -16.27 -4.71 -17.42
CA ARG A 533 -14.83 -4.94 -17.44
C ARG A 533 -14.04 -3.65 -17.25
N PRO A 534 -12.82 -3.73 -16.68
CA PRO A 534 -11.89 -2.62 -16.70
C PRO A 534 -11.63 -2.18 -18.14
N MET A 535 -11.73 -0.88 -18.41
CA MET A 535 -11.63 -0.33 -19.77
C MET A 535 -10.24 0.24 -20.09
N ALA A 536 -9.35 0.31 -19.10
CA ALA A 536 -8.03 0.91 -19.22
C ALA A 536 -8.10 2.29 -19.91
N SER A 537 -7.13 2.60 -20.78
CA SER A 537 -7.04 3.90 -21.47
C SER A 537 -8.17 4.22 -22.47
N LEU A 538 -9.15 3.33 -22.67
CA LEU A 538 -10.40 3.72 -23.33
C LEU A 538 -11.10 4.88 -22.58
N THR A 539 -10.91 4.96 -21.26
CA THR A 539 -11.31 6.09 -20.39
C THR A 539 -10.98 7.47 -20.96
N LYS A 540 -9.85 7.61 -21.67
CA LYS A 540 -9.39 8.89 -22.23
C LYS A 540 -10.31 9.45 -23.32
N VAL A 541 -11.11 8.61 -23.98
CA VAL A 541 -12.11 9.08 -24.97
C VAL A 541 -13.16 9.92 -24.27
N MET A 542 -13.69 9.43 -23.15
CA MET A 542 -14.65 10.19 -22.34
C MET A 542 -14.00 11.44 -21.75
N THR A 543 -12.75 11.35 -21.31
CA THR A 543 -12.01 12.51 -20.78
C THR A 543 -11.87 13.61 -21.83
N GLY A 544 -11.38 13.28 -23.03
CA GLY A 544 -11.25 14.24 -24.12
C GLY A 544 -12.59 14.86 -24.52
N TYR A 545 -13.64 14.04 -24.62
CA TYR A 545 -14.97 14.52 -24.97
C TYR A 545 -15.56 15.45 -23.89
N GLN A 546 -15.41 15.09 -22.60
CA GLN A 546 -15.87 15.91 -21.49
C GLN A 546 -15.11 17.25 -21.41
N LEU A 547 -13.80 17.29 -21.71
CA LEU A 547 -13.04 18.54 -21.78
C LEU A 547 -13.60 19.51 -22.83
N LEU A 548 -14.05 18.99 -23.99
CA LEU A 548 -14.69 19.81 -25.01
C LEU A 548 -16.08 20.31 -24.57
N LEU A 549 -16.88 19.47 -23.91
CA LEU A 549 -18.15 19.89 -23.33
C LEU A 549 -17.96 20.99 -22.27
N ASP A 550 -16.89 20.89 -21.50
CA ASP A 550 -16.50 21.87 -20.49
C ASP A 550 -15.89 23.15 -21.11
N GLY A 551 -15.72 23.22 -22.43
CA GLY A 551 -15.28 24.40 -23.16
C GLY A 551 -13.78 24.65 -23.09
N ILE A 552 -12.95 23.61 -23.05
CA ILE A 552 -11.48 23.76 -23.02
C ILE A 552 -10.97 24.65 -24.17
N ASN A 553 -10.08 25.59 -23.83
CA ASN A 553 -9.39 26.40 -24.82
C ASN A 553 -8.16 25.65 -25.35
N LEU A 554 -8.27 25.10 -26.56
CA LEU A 554 -7.20 24.32 -27.20
C LEU A 554 -5.95 25.16 -27.55
N ASN A 555 -6.09 26.47 -27.70
CA ASN A 555 -4.98 27.40 -27.97
C ASN A 555 -4.29 27.93 -26.71
N GLN A 556 -4.81 27.60 -25.52
CA GLN A 556 -4.15 27.90 -24.27
C GLN A 556 -3.04 26.88 -24.00
N SER A 557 -2.04 27.27 -23.20
CA SER A 557 -1.01 26.34 -22.72
C SER A 557 -1.17 25.98 -21.26
N THR A 558 -0.68 24.78 -20.94
CA THR A 558 -0.57 24.22 -19.60
C THR A 558 0.88 24.08 -19.22
N THR A 559 1.20 24.40 -17.97
CA THR A 559 2.54 24.20 -17.41
C THR A 559 2.60 22.82 -16.76
N TYR A 560 3.62 22.03 -17.07
CA TYR A 560 3.83 20.77 -16.39
C TYR A 560 4.36 21.00 -14.97
N ASP A 561 3.67 20.38 -14.02
CA ASP A 561 4.02 20.34 -12.60
C ASP A 561 4.00 18.86 -12.15
N PRO A 562 5.15 18.26 -11.84
CA PRO A 562 5.23 16.85 -11.46
C PRO A 562 4.50 16.53 -10.14
N ASN A 563 4.25 17.51 -9.28
CA ASN A 563 3.52 17.30 -8.03
C ASN A 563 2.00 17.18 -8.27
N GLN A 564 1.49 17.86 -9.29
CA GLN A 564 0.05 17.87 -9.63
C GLN A 564 -0.31 16.90 -10.75
N HIS A 565 0.64 16.61 -11.65
CA HIS A 565 0.39 15.83 -12.87
C HIS A 565 1.08 14.47 -12.85
N LYS A 566 1.49 13.99 -11.66
CA LYS A 566 2.13 12.68 -11.49
C LYS A 566 1.27 11.58 -12.08
N ALA A 567 1.82 10.74 -12.96
CA ALA A 567 1.17 9.53 -13.44
C ALA A 567 2.21 8.43 -13.61
N SER A 568 1.79 7.17 -13.48
CA SER A 568 2.65 6.01 -13.70
C SER A 568 2.40 5.43 -15.08
N TYR A 569 3.46 4.91 -15.72
CA TYR A 569 3.44 4.31 -17.06
C TYR A 569 2.98 5.29 -18.17
N HIS A 570 3.49 5.11 -19.41
CA HIS A 570 3.19 6.03 -20.52
C HIS A 570 3.30 7.52 -20.12
N THR A 571 4.39 7.83 -19.40
CA THR A 571 4.68 9.18 -18.89
C THR A 571 5.12 10.08 -20.02
N TYR A 572 4.73 11.35 -19.92
CA TYR A 572 5.06 12.34 -20.93
C TYR A 572 6.52 12.79 -20.79
N ARG A 573 7.22 12.92 -21.91
CA ARG A 573 8.67 13.22 -21.96
C ARG A 573 8.91 14.73 -21.85
N ILE A 574 8.47 15.34 -20.76
CA ILE A 574 8.52 16.78 -20.54
C ILE A 574 9.13 17.09 -19.16
N ALA A 575 9.91 18.16 -19.04
CA ALA A 575 10.52 18.65 -17.80
C ALA A 575 9.62 19.61 -17.01
N ALA A 576 9.80 19.62 -15.70
CA ALA A 576 9.00 20.44 -14.78
C ALA A 576 9.12 21.94 -15.15
N GLY A 577 7.98 22.62 -15.29
CA GLY A 577 7.91 24.03 -15.68
C GLY A 577 7.76 24.28 -17.18
N GLU A 578 7.92 23.26 -18.03
CA GLU A 578 7.70 23.41 -19.47
C GLU A 578 6.22 23.59 -19.80
N ARG A 579 5.96 24.24 -20.93
CA ARG A 579 4.61 24.67 -21.33
C ARG A 579 4.23 24.08 -22.67
N VAL A 580 3.05 23.46 -22.73
CA VAL A 580 2.53 22.83 -23.95
C VAL A 580 1.12 23.33 -24.23
N LEU A 581 0.77 23.50 -25.52
CA LEU A 581 -0.60 23.83 -25.91
C LEU A 581 -1.56 22.68 -25.61
N ASN A 582 -2.77 23.02 -25.22
CA ASN A 582 -3.81 22.04 -24.91
C ASN A 582 -4.17 21.17 -26.11
N GLN A 583 -4.10 21.70 -27.34
CA GLN A 583 -4.26 20.91 -28.55
C GLN A 583 -3.22 19.79 -28.68
N ASP A 584 -1.97 20.03 -28.27
CA ASP A 584 -0.88 19.07 -28.40
C ASP A 584 -0.96 18.02 -27.29
N LEU A 585 -1.38 18.43 -26.09
CA LEU A 585 -1.72 17.52 -25.01
C LEU A 585 -2.90 16.59 -25.37
N MET A 586 -3.90 17.08 -26.12
CA MET A 586 -5.00 16.25 -26.64
C MET A 586 -4.48 15.18 -27.61
N TYR A 587 -3.55 15.53 -28.51
CA TYR A 587 -2.89 14.55 -29.37
C TYR A 587 -2.10 13.52 -28.53
N ALA A 588 -1.27 13.96 -27.60
CA ALA A 588 -0.48 13.08 -26.74
C ALA A 588 -1.36 12.10 -25.94
N MET A 589 -2.49 12.57 -25.42
CA MET A 589 -3.47 11.77 -24.68
C MET A 589 -4.18 10.75 -25.57
N LEU A 590 -4.65 11.14 -26.76
CA LEU A 590 -5.56 10.32 -27.57
C LEU A 590 -4.83 9.46 -28.61
N VAL A 591 -3.71 9.93 -29.17
CA VAL A 591 -2.92 9.22 -30.19
C VAL A 591 -1.95 8.24 -29.52
N SER A 592 -1.14 8.73 -28.58
CA SER A 592 -0.09 7.93 -27.92
C SER A 592 -0.48 7.39 -26.55
N SER A 593 -1.70 7.70 -26.10
CA SER A 593 -2.27 7.18 -24.85
C SER A 593 -1.49 7.59 -23.59
N LEU A 594 -0.79 8.72 -23.62
CA LEU A 594 0.02 9.16 -22.48
C LEU A 594 -0.87 9.59 -21.31
N ASN A 595 -0.45 9.29 -20.07
CA ASN A 595 -1.26 9.51 -18.87
C ASN A 595 -1.15 10.94 -18.34
N THR A 596 0.06 11.48 -18.28
CA THR A 596 0.33 12.84 -17.78
C THR A 596 -0.49 13.94 -18.49
N PRO A 597 -0.65 13.94 -19.83
CA PRO A 597 -1.45 14.95 -20.51
C PRO A 597 -2.92 14.98 -20.09
N SER A 598 -3.50 13.83 -19.71
CA SER A 598 -4.88 13.80 -19.19
C SER A 598 -5.02 14.65 -17.93
N ARG A 599 -4.10 14.49 -16.96
CA ARG A 599 -4.10 15.29 -15.72
C ARG A 599 -3.79 16.75 -15.98
N MET A 600 -2.85 17.04 -16.87
CA MET A 600 -2.52 18.42 -17.28
C MET A 600 -3.76 19.12 -17.83
N LEU A 601 -4.47 18.50 -18.77
CA LEU A 601 -5.67 19.07 -19.38
C LEU A 601 -6.78 19.32 -18.36
N VAL A 602 -7.02 18.37 -17.44
CA VAL A 602 -8.07 18.49 -16.42
C VAL A 602 -7.77 19.62 -15.43
N ASN A 603 -6.49 19.84 -15.10
CA ASN A 603 -6.06 20.91 -14.18
C ASN A 603 -6.14 22.33 -14.76
N THR A 604 -6.34 22.51 -16.07
CA THR A 604 -6.38 23.86 -16.71
C THR A 604 -7.52 24.76 -16.26
N ASN A 605 -8.61 24.19 -15.72
CA ASN A 605 -9.87 24.88 -15.49
C ASN A 605 -10.26 25.01 -14.01
N SER A 606 -9.30 25.11 -13.08
CA SER A 606 -9.56 25.27 -11.62
C SER A 606 -10.29 24.09 -10.95
N ASN A 607 -10.48 22.98 -11.66
CA ASN A 607 -11.23 21.83 -11.19
C ASN A 607 -10.29 20.82 -10.53
N GLN A 608 -10.61 20.45 -9.29
CA GLN A 608 -10.03 19.28 -8.64
C GLN A 608 -10.43 18.02 -9.45
N GLU A 609 -9.50 17.08 -9.66
CA GLU A 609 -9.68 15.85 -10.49
C GLU A 609 -11.01 15.14 -10.15
N ASP A 610 -11.37 15.07 -8.87
CA ASP A 610 -12.63 14.50 -8.35
C ASP A 610 -13.89 15.16 -8.96
N ALA A 611 -13.89 16.49 -9.09
CA ALA A 611 -15.02 17.21 -9.67
C ALA A 611 -15.15 16.95 -11.18
N PHE A 612 -14.03 16.70 -11.86
CA PHE A 612 -14.04 16.30 -13.26
C PHE A 612 -14.55 14.85 -13.43
N ILE A 613 -14.08 13.92 -12.60
CA ILE A 613 -14.56 12.53 -12.55
C ILE A 613 -16.08 12.49 -12.28
N ALA A 614 -16.57 13.30 -11.34
CA ALA A 614 -18.00 13.42 -11.07
C ALA A 614 -18.79 13.87 -12.33
N ARG A 615 -18.24 14.78 -13.15
CA ARG A 615 -18.88 15.17 -14.42
C ARG A 615 -18.87 14.06 -15.45
N MET A 616 -17.77 13.31 -15.57
CA MET A 616 -17.73 12.13 -16.46
C MET A 616 -18.80 11.11 -16.07
N ASN A 617 -18.92 10.79 -14.78
CA ASN A 617 -19.95 9.86 -14.28
C ASN A 617 -21.37 10.40 -14.46
N ASN A 618 -21.58 11.71 -14.22
CA ASN A 618 -22.88 12.34 -14.48
C ASN A 618 -23.24 12.30 -15.97
N GLN A 619 -22.26 12.49 -16.85
CA GLN A 619 -22.48 12.44 -18.29
C GLN A 619 -22.79 11.02 -18.77
N ALA A 620 -22.12 10.00 -18.21
CA ALA A 620 -22.46 8.59 -18.43
C ALA A 620 -23.90 8.28 -18.00
N LYS A 621 -24.30 8.71 -16.80
CA LYS A 621 -25.67 8.59 -16.30
C LYS A 621 -26.69 9.31 -17.19
N ASN A 622 -26.36 10.53 -17.67
CA ASN A 622 -27.23 11.30 -18.57
C ASN A 622 -27.43 10.61 -19.93
N TRP A 623 -26.49 9.77 -20.35
CA TRP A 623 -26.60 8.93 -21.54
C TRP A 623 -27.24 7.56 -21.26
N GLY A 624 -27.63 7.28 -20.01
CA GLY A 624 -28.23 6.00 -19.62
C GLY A 624 -27.22 4.86 -19.52
N LEU A 625 -25.93 5.15 -19.37
CA LEU A 625 -24.86 4.16 -19.27
C LEU A 625 -24.75 3.65 -17.81
N SER A 626 -25.68 2.79 -17.42
CA SER A 626 -25.80 2.31 -16.04
C SER A 626 -24.69 1.36 -15.59
N HIS A 627 -23.91 0.84 -16.54
CA HIS A 627 -22.82 -0.11 -16.30
C HIS A 627 -21.45 0.52 -16.55
N THR A 628 -21.37 1.85 -16.47
CA THR A 628 -20.14 2.63 -16.68
C THR A 628 -19.82 3.46 -15.46
N THR A 629 -18.61 3.28 -14.92
CA THR A 629 -18.08 4.10 -13.82
C THR A 629 -16.64 4.52 -14.14
N PHE A 630 -16.34 5.80 -13.88
CA PHE A 630 -15.00 6.37 -13.95
C PHE A 630 -14.47 6.63 -12.53
N ALA A 631 -13.25 6.16 -12.27
CA ALA A 631 -12.51 6.35 -11.02
C ALA A 631 -11.30 7.27 -11.20
N ASP A 632 -10.81 7.44 -12.43
CA ASP A 632 -9.80 8.45 -12.79
C ASP A 632 -10.00 8.97 -14.22
N THR A 633 -9.14 9.86 -14.70
CA THR A 633 -9.22 10.46 -16.04
C THR A 633 -8.33 9.78 -17.08
N SER A 634 -7.61 8.72 -16.71
CA SER A 634 -6.55 8.12 -17.54
C SER A 634 -6.82 6.66 -17.89
N GLY A 635 -7.60 5.95 -17.09
CA GLY A 635 -7.74 4.51 -17.16
C GLY A 635 -6.63 3.74 -16.43
N LEU A 636 -5.93 4.35 -15.47
CA LEU A 636 -4.93 3.66 -14.64
C LEU A 636 -5.61 2.90 -13.50
N ASP A 637 -6.69 3.45 -12.95
CA ASP A 637 -7.51 2.75 -11.97
C ASP A 637 -8.36 1.67 -12.65
N VAL A 638 -8.25 0.44 -12.14
CA VAL A 638 -9.03 -0.72 -12.58
C VAL A 638 -10.54 -0.54 -12.34
N LYS A 639 -10.93 0.35 -11.43
CA LYS A 639 -12.32 0.74 -11.14
C LYS A 639 -12.94 1.59 -12.26
N ASN A 640 -12.18 1.98 -13.29
CA ASN A 640 -12.74 2.45 -14.56
C ASN A 640 -13.35 1.27 -15.32
N VAL A 641 -14.65 1.04 -15.13
CA VAL A 641 -15.38 -0.14 -15.62
C VAL A 641 -16.48 0.28 -16.59
N THR A 642 -16.67 -0.50 -17.66
CA THR A 642 -17.73 -0.32 -18.67
C THR A 642 -18.16 -1.67 -19.22
N THR A 643 -19.28 -1.70 -19.94
CA THR A 643 -19.62 -2.77 -20.89
C THR A 643 -19.28 -2.35 -22.32
N ALA A 644 -19.18 -3.29 -23.26
CA ALA A 644 -18.99 -2.95 -24.67
C ALA A 644 -20.20 -2.18 -25.23
N ARG A 645 -21.41 -2.53 -24.76
CA ARG A 645 -22.65 -1.85 -25.13
C ARG A 645 -22.66 -0.39 -24.68
N ASP A 646 -22.30 -0.12 -23.43
CA ASP A 646 -22.25 1.26 -22.94
C ASP A 646 -21.16 2.06 -23.67
N TYR A 647 -19.99 1.42 -23.85
CA TYR A 647 -18.85 2.06 -24.49
C TYR A 647 -19.09 2.38 -25.98
N LEU A 648 -19.98 1.64 -26.67
CA LEU A 648 -20.46 1.99 -28.01
C LEU A 648 -21.02 3.41 -28.07
N THR A 649 -21.79 3.81 -27.06
CA THR A 649 -22.36 5.16 -27.00
C THR A 649 -21.27 6.21 -26.83
N ILE A 650 -20.33 6.00 -25.90
CA ILE A 650 -19.21 6.93 -25.63
C ILE A 650 -18.39 7.12 -26.91
N PHE A 651 -17.96 6.02 -27.51
CA PHE A 651 -17.07 6.05 -28.65
C PHE A 651 -17.75 6.61 -29.90
N SER A 652 -19.04 6.29 -30.12
CA SER A 652 -19.80 6.82 -31.26
C SER A 652 -20.03 8.32 -31.13
N LYS A 653 -20.38 8.82 -29.94
CA LYS A 653 -20.54 10.27 -29.71
C LYS A 653 -19.22 11.02 -29.88
N ALA A 654 -18.13 10.52 -29.31
CA ALA A 654 -16.82 11.13 -29.43
C ALA A 654 -16.30 11.09 -30.87
N SER A 655 -16.40 9.95 -31.57
CA SER A 655 -15.91 9.85 -32.95
C SER A 655 -16.79 10.57 -33.99
N ASN A 656 -18.02 10.96 -33.64
CA ASN A 656 -18.88 11.80 -34.46
C ASN A 656 -18.62 13.30 -34.28
N ASP A 657 -18.09 13.70 -33.12
CA ASP A 657 -17.70 15.09 -32.87
C ASP A 657 -16.50 15.47 -33.74
N THR A 658 -16.58 16.61 -34.42
CA THR A 658 -15.59 17.00 -35.44
C THR A 658 -14.20 17.22 -34.83
N THR A 659 -14.13 17.79 -33.62
CA THR A 659 -12.87 18.07 -32.94
C THR A 659 -12.25 16.78 -32.39
N MET A 660 -13.03 15.95 -31.70
CA MET A 660 -12.55 14.63 -31.25
C MET A 660 -12.13 13.73 -32.41
N HIS A 661 -12.85 13.78 -33.54
CA HIS A 661 -12.51 13.02 -34.73
C HIS A 661 -11.11 13.39 -35.26
N THR A 662 -10.71 14.66 -35.21
CA THR A 662 -9.34 15.09 -35.57
C THR A 662 -8.28 14.34 -34.76
N TYR A 663 -8.47 14.21 -33.44
CA TYR A 663 -7.51 13.54 -32.57
C TYR A 663 -7.57 12.01 -32.69
N LEU A 664 -8.76 11.42 -32.66
CA LEU A 664 -8.94 9.96 -32.72
C LEU A 664 -8.59 9.39 -34.10
N GLY A 665 -8.67 10.21 -35.17
CA GLY A 665 -8.36 9.84 -36.54
C GLY A 665 -6.91 10.07 -36.96
N ALA A 666 -6.07 10.67 -36.10
CA ALA A 666 -4.68 10.96 -36.43
C ALA A 666 -3.79 9.71 -36.37
N THR A 667 -3.00 9.48 -37.43
CA THR A 667 -2.02 8.38 -37.51
C THR A 667 -0.72 8.68 -36.76
N SER A 668 -0.40 9.96 -36.60
CA SER A 668 0.77 10.49 -35.87
C SER A 668 0.57 11.97 -35.60
N TYR A 669 1.40 12.55 -34.74
CA TYR A 669 1.45 13.99 -34.51
C TYR A 669 2.88 14.42 -34.21
N THR A 670 3.13 15.71 -34.42
CA THR A 670 4.37 16.38 -34.02
C THR A 670 4.03 17.73 -33.44
N TYR A 671 4.72 18.15 -32.39
CA TYR A 671 4.60 19.50 -31.84
C TYR A 671 5.93 19.96 -31.25
N THR A 672 6.03 21.28 -31.03
CA THR A 672 7.15 21.90 -30.34
C THR A 672 6.61 22.56 -29.07
N GLU A 673 7.28 22.35 -27.95
CA GLU A 673 6.94 22.98 -26.68
C GLU A 673 7.04 24.50 -26.76
N LEU A 674 6.22 25.21 -25.97
CA LEU A 674 6.28 26.68 -25.87
C LEU A 674 7.39 27.16 -24.93
N THR A 675 7.89 26.29 -24.07
CA THR A 675 8.96 26.59 -23.12
C THR A 675 9.77 25.32 -22.97
N ASP A 676 11.04 25.41 -23.37
CA ASP A 676 12.04 24.34 -23.34
C ASP A 676 13.02 24.60 -22.20
N LEU A 677 13.17 23.64 -21.30
CA LEU A 677 14.04 23.71 -20.13
C LEU A 677 15.07 22.56 -20.11
N ASP A 678 14.93 21.54 -20.97
CA ASP A 678 15.81 20.38 -21.02
C ASP A 678 16.61 20.23 -22.35
N GLY A 679 16.36 21.12 -23.32
CA GLY A 679 16.99 21.15 -24.63
C GLY A 679 16.36 20.17 -25.64
N LYS A 680 15.14 19.68 -25.40
CA LYS A 680 14.41 18.74 -26.28
C LYS A 680 12.99 19.22 -26.58
N PRO A 681 12.85 20.38 -27.28
CA PRO A 681 11.57 21.03 -27.47
C PRO A 681 10.63 20.29 -28.44
N ASP A 682 11.17 19.45 -29.32
CA ASP A 682 10.43 18.83 -30.41
C ASP A 682 10.00 17.40 -30.08
N HIS A 683 8.72 17.12 -30.27
CA HIS A 683 8.10 15.83 -29.97
C HIS A 683 7.39 15.27 -31.19
N ALA A 684 7.49 13.96 -31.33
CA ALA A 684 6.82 13.20 -32.37
C ALA A 684 6.43 11.83 -31.84
N ASP A 685 5.18 11.42 -32.08
CA ASP A 685 4.73 10.06 -31.81
C ASP A 685 3.73 9.59 -32.86
N THR A 686 3.64 8.27 -32.98
CA THR A 686 2.65 7.58 -33.82
C THR A 686 1.47 7.11 -32.99
N ASN A 687 0.37 6.80 -33.68
CA ASN A 687 -0.80 6.21 -33.03
C ASN A 687 -0.45 4.87 -32.41
N SER A 688 -0.89 4.68 -31.17
CA SER A 688 -0.73 3.45 -30.41
C SER A 688 -1.37 2.21 -31.08
N ASN A 689 -2.32 2.42 -32.00
CA ASN A 689 -2.87 1.41 -32.90
C ASN A 689 -2.19 1.45 -34.28
N TYR A 690 -1.32 0.47 -34.57
CA TYR A 690 -0.63 0.43 -35.86
C TYR A 690 -1.55 0.17 -37.05
N LEU A 691 -2.77 -0.38 -36.84
CA LEU A 691 -3.71 -0.66 -37.93
C LEU A 691 -4.14 0.60 -38.67
N MET A 692 -4.05 1.77 -38.03
CA MET A 692 -4.34 3.05 -38.67
C MET A 692 -3.37 3.39 -39.82
N ALA A 693 -2.14 2.90 -39.76
CA ALA A 693 -1.14 3.11 -40.81
C ALA A 693 -1.03 1.91 -41.77
N LYS A 694 -1.76 0.82 -41.53
CA LYS A 694 -1.65 -0.42 -42.31
C LYS A 694 -2.40 -0.30 -43.64
N THR A 695 -1.69 -0.50 -44.74
CA THR A 695 -2.27 -0.52 -46.10
C THR A 695 -2.75 -1.91 -46.50
N GLY A 696 -3.73 -1.99 -47.40
CA GLY A 696 -4.20 -3.27 -47.98
C GLY A 696 -5.29 -3.99 -47.19
N LEU A 697 -5.77 -3.39 -46.10
CA LEU A 697 -6.97 -3.86 -45.40
C LEU A 697 -8.23 -3.64 -46.25
N PRO A 698 -9.29 -4.46 -46.12
CA PRO A 698 -10.56 -4.26 -46.81
C PRO A 698 -11.39 -3.09 -46.24
N TYR A 699 -10.83 -2.39 -45.24
CA TYR A 699 -11.39 -1.21 -44.59
C TYR A 699 -10.30 -0.18 -44.33
N THR A 700 -10.72 1.05 -44.03
CA THR A 700 -9.89 2.14 -43.52
C THR A 700 -10.29 2.45 -42.07
N VAL A 701 -9.31 2.60 -41.16
CA VAL A 701 -9.60 3.03 -39.78
C VAL A 701 -9.78 4.55 -39.75
N ILE A 702 -10.95 4.99 -39.30
CA ILE A 702 -11.38 6.41 -39.29
C ILE A 702 -11.13 7.06 -37.93
N ALA A 703 -11.26 6.30 -36.84
CA ALA A 703 -10.98 6.74 -35.48
C ALA A 703 -10.56 5.54 -34.64
N SER A 704 -9.66 5.72 -33.67
CA SER A 704 -9.25 4.64 -32.77
C SER A 704 -8.82 5.09 -31.37
N LYS A 705 -9.01 4.21 -30.39
CA LYS A 705 -8.34 4.27 -29.09
C LYS A 705 -7.95 2.88 -28.61
N THR A 706 -6.73 2.76 -28.09
CA THR A 706 -6.20 1.56 -27.43
C THR A 706 -6.31 1.65 -25.90
N GLY A 707 -6.28 0.50 -25.23
CA GLY A 707 -6.14 0.39 -23.78
C GLY A 707 -5.36 -0.84 -23.40
N PHE A 708 -4.64 -0.78 -22.27
CA PHE A 708 -4.03 -1.95 -21.66
C PHE A 708 -3.89 -1.73 -20.16
N LEU A 709 -4.40 -2.70 -19.41
CA LEU A 709 -3.99 -3.04 -18.05
C LEU A 709 -3.87 -4.58 -18.05
N TYR A 710 -3.11 -5.14 -17.12
CA TYR A 710 -3.07 -6.60 -17.01
C TYR A 710 -4.47 -7.17 -16.72
N GLU A 711 -5.28 -6.44 -15.95
CA GLU A 711 -6.66 -6.76 -15.60
C GLU A 711 -7.65 -6.57 -16.75
N ALA A 712 -7.40 -5.58 -17.62
CA ALA A 712 -8.26 -5.27 -18.76
C ALA A 712 -7.94 -6.12 -20.01
N GLY A 713 -6.76 -6.74 -20.04
CA GLY A 713 -6.12 -7.20 -21.27
C GLY A 713 -5.85 -6.04 -22.23
N THR A 714 -5.48 -6.37 -23.48
CA THR A 714 -5.45 -5.35 -24.54
C THR A 714 -6.89 -5.03 -24.95
N CYS A 715 -7.22 -3.74 -24.97
CA CYS A 715 -8.50 -3.21 -25.42
C CYS A 715 -8.31 -2.36 -26.69
N LEU A 716 -9.30 -2.38 -27.56
CA LEU A 716 -9.31 -1.56 -28.77
C LEU A 716 -10.74 -1.13 -29.12
N ALA A 717 -10.89 0.16 -29.41
CA ALA A 717 -12.08 0.71 -30.07
C ALA A 717 -11.67 1.31 -31.41
N MET A 718 -12.46 1.05 -32.45
CA MET A 718 -12.26 1.57 -33.80
C MET A 718 -13.59 1.94 -34.46
N ARG A 719 -13.58 3.04 -35.21
CA ARG A 719 -14.55 3.31 -36.28
C ARG A 719 -13.86 2.98 -37.59
N VAL A 720 -14.43 2.09 -38.38
CA VAL A 720 -13.84 1.64 -39.65
C VAL A 720 -14.81 1.89 -40.80
N LYS A 721 -14.27 2.20 -41.97
CA LYS A 721 -15.02 2.35 -43.21
C LYS A 721 -14.64 1.23 -44.17
N ARG A 722 -15.61 0.42 -44.59
CA ARG A 722 -15.40 -0.65 -45.55
C ARG A 722 -15.14 -0.08 -46.94
N ASN A 723 -14.13 -0.60 -47.63
CA ASN A 723 -13.64 0.01 -48.88
C ASN A 723 -14.55 -0.25 -50.09
N ASN A 724 -15.31 -1.35 -50.11
CA ASN A 724 -16.09 -1.75 -51.29
C ASN A 724 -17.43 -1.00 -51.44
N ASP A 725 -18.07 -0.62 -50.34
CA ASP A 725 -19.38 0.03 -50.32
C ASP A 725 -19.45 1.28 -49.44
N GLY A 726 -18.38 1.61 -48.73
CA GLY A 726 -18.28 2.80 -47.90
C GLY A 726 -19.07 2.74 -46.61
N LYS A 727 -19.66 1.59 -46.24
CA LYS A 727 -20.35 1.45 -44.94
C LYS A 727 -19.38 1.57 -43.79
N GLU A 728 -19.86 2.10 -42.68
CA GLU A 728 -19.04 2.35 -41.50
C GLU A 728 -19.52 1.55 -40.30
N PHE A 729 -18.56 1.06 -39.52
CA PHE A 729 -18.79 0.17 -38.40
C PHE A 729 -18.02 0.66 -37.18
N VAL A 730 -18.57 0.43 -35.99
CA VAL A 730 -17.87 0.56 -34.71
C VAL A 730 -17.50 -0.83 -34.22
N ILE A 731 -16.21 -1.02 -33.93
CA ILE A 731 -15.67 -2.27 -33.40
C ILE A 731 -15.06 -1.96 -32.03
N ILE A 732 -15.55 -2.63 -30.99
CA ILE A 732 -15.04 -2.54 -29.62
C ILE A 732 -14.65 -3.94 -29.18
N ALA A 733 -13.45 -4.10 -28.64
CA ALA A 733 -13.01 -5.37 -28.09
C ALA A 733 -12.16 -5.14 -26.83
N MET A 734 -12.35 -6.01 -25.85
CA MET A 734 -11.77 -5.92 -24.50
C MET A 734 -11.36 -7.31 -24.02
N GLY A 735 -10.36 -7.37 -23.13
CA GLY A 735 -9.82 -8.62 -22.63
C GLY A 735 -9.16 -9.47 -23.71
N ASN A 736 -8.36 -8.87 -24.59
CA ASN A 736 -7.43 -9.64 -25.41
C ASN A 736 -6.22 -10.05 -24.55
N PRO A 737 -5.95 -11.37 -24.38
CA PRO A 737 -4.81 -11.84 -23.59
C PRO A 737 -3.45 -11.56 -24.26
N ASP A 738 -3.40 -11.27 -25.56
CA ASP A 738 -2.15 -10.91 -26.23
C ASP A 738 -1.78 -9.45 -25.96
N PHE A 739 -0.63 -9.23 -25.32
CA PHE A 739 -0.03 -7.93 -25.03
C PHE A 739 1.36 -7.76 -25.66
N GLY A 740 1.76 -8.67 -26.55
CA GLY A 740 3.04 -8.60 -27.26
C GLY A 740 3.11 -7.36 -28.15
N LYS A 741 4.25 -6.65 -28.11
CA LYS A 741 4.46 -5.38 -28.84
C LYS A 741 4.08 -5.44 -30.32
N ASN A 742 4.30 -6.60 -30.96
CA ASN A 742 4.05 -6.80 -32.40
C ASN A 742 2.81 -7.65 -32.70
N THR A 743 2.21 -8.29 -31.70
CA THR A 743 1.19 -9.34 -31.89
C THR A 743 -0.18 -8.95 -31.34
N ARG A 744 -0.22 -8.05 -30.33
CA ARG A 744 -1.44 -7.64 -29.62
C ARG A 744 -2.57 -7.08 -30.48
N PHE A 745 -2.33 -6.75 -31.76
CA PHE A 745 -3.38 -6.29 -32.68
C PHE A 745 -3.79 -7.28 -33.77
N ASN A 746 -3.17 -8.44 -33.84
CA ASN A 746 -3.48 -9.46 -34.84
C ASN A 746 -4.95 -9.91 -34.75
N GLU A 747 -5.43 -10.17 -33.53
CA GLU A 747 -6.78 -10.68 -33.33
C GLU A 747 -7.86 -9.62 -33.62
N PHE A 748 -7.60 -8.35 -33.30
CA PHE A 748 -8.49 -7.25 -33.69
C PHE A 748 -8.54 -7.06 -35.22
N GLU A 749 -7.41 -7.23 -35.91
CA GLU A 749 -7.37 -7.20 -37.37
C GLU A 749 -8.20 -8.35 -37.97
N MET A 750 -8.07 -9.56 -37.41
CA MET A 750 -8.85 -10.72 -37.83
C MET A 750 -10.35 -10.51 -37.61
N LEU A 751 -10.76 -10.01 -36.43
CA LEU A 751 -12.15 -9.66 -36.13
C LEU A 751 -12.68 -8.63 -37.14
N SER A 752 -11.90 -7.59 -37.43
CA SER A 752 -12.30 -6.53 -38.34
C SER A 752 -12.42 -7.04 -39.79
N ASN A 753 -11.48 -7.86 -40.26
CA ASN A 753 -11.54 -8.49 -41.58
C ASN A 753 -12.76 -9.40 -41.70
N TRP A 754 -13.01 -10.24 -40.69
CA TRP A 754 -14.18 -11.11 -40.63
C TRP A 754 -15.48 -10.30 -40.68
N ALA A 755 -15.56 -9.21 -39.90
CA ALA A 755 -16.74 -8.35 -39.87
C ALA A 755 -17.01 -7.74 -41.25
N MET A 756 -15.99 -7.22 -41.93
CA MET A 756 -16.15 -6.61 -43.26
C MET A 756 -16.60 -7.60 -44.35
N GLN A 757 -16.34 -8.89 -44.16
CA GLN A 757 -16.73 -9.96 -45.09
C GLN A 757 -18.10 -10.54 -44.78
N THR A 758 -18.50 -10.55 -43.51
CA THR A 758 -19.65 -11.32 -43.01
C THR A 758 -20.91 -10.47 -42.81
N LEU A 759 -20.76 -9.21 -42.43
CA LEU A 759 -21.83 -8.26 -42.11
C LEU A 759 -22.01 -7.25 -43.25
#